data_AF-A0A935EZL2-F1
#
_entry.id   AF-A0A935EZL2-F1
#
_cell.length_a   1.000
_cell.length_b   1.000
_cell.length_c   1.000
_cell.angle_alpha   90.00
_cell.angle_beta   90.00
_cell.angle_gamma   90.00
#
_symmetry.space_group_name_H-M   'P 1'
#
loop_
_entity.id
_entity.type
_entity.pdbx_description
1 polymer ?
#
loop_
_entity_poly.entity_id
_entity_poly.type
_entity_poly.pdbx_seq_one_letter_code
_entity_poly.pdbx_strand_id
1 'polypeptide(L)'
;MKLSAKVSLYSLAIMAATIVAAPFVAHLQTSAAQTPASPESAALTNLRWRSIGPANMGGRVTDIAGIPGNPDIYYVAGANGGIHKTINGGVTFRPIFENQEVYSIGALAIAPSDNEVLWVGTGEGDPRNSASFGNGVYRSIDGGDSWKHLGLPDTERIKRIRVHPTDPDTAYVCALGHAWGPNEERGVFQTTDGGKNWQKILYIDKDTACSDLDMDPQNPRILYAGMWTHRRKPWTFSTGGGQTALYQSKDGGATWKKLTTGLPRTEMDRIGVAVSRSNPNTVYMVTETKNEGVLFRSDDRGTSWRAVNFDPNINFRPFYYSDIRVDPTNPERVYSLSGSLMMSTDGGRTFTRIANNVHGDHQSFWIDPANPNRILSGSDGGFQVSFDGAKTFEIVNNIVLSQYYHITYDMRVPYHVYGGLQDNGNWVGPSATRFREGIRKDDWYTVSGGDGFFVQPDLSSPNIVYSDSQGGNISIIDTNTGVSRTINPYPRKVGSTGGPIFDYKYRFNWNPPIVASPHDPKTIYFAGNVVFKTSDQGHSWQVISPDLTTNDKSKQQSSGGPVGVDNTAAEFHCTILTIAESPVKPGVIWVGTDDGNIQVTQDGGKSWKNVVANIKGLPANSWVAAIDASHFDAGTAYVAIDRHQDDDFSPHAFMTSDFGQTWKSIKGNLPPKGYVHIIREDPKVKTLLYAGTELGVFASWDGGNRWISIRNNLPPVAVNDIAIHPRDNDLIVGTRGRGAWIMDNIAPLQQLAQAMAAEAYLFDLQPAARYQIWSKDASLGSKTFTAQNPPNGAVIDYYLKQNFQGPVNIVITDSKGQSVRTIRSMANRAGVNRTVWDLRYDGPPPAFGGGGGMRGAGGPGGGGGAGGGGGAGGRGAAAAGPPRPAAAEADLSEMFAAFGFGTGPSVLPGDYTITINAGNNKMAKTLKVTVDPRIKISDADLADQLSTGMEMRDLTTKLNNLVTRLDDISGQLNAIAERTQRRTGPAGAGTATDGATGGSAPAVNAADIRTAQDQLKALRAKLVRECTMGYRCQGRLRDEANSLMSSINGTIARPTEGQKTAMREMKEETSRAVDELNQIVNTSIKKINDQMSSMPHISTGGR
;
A
#
# COMPACT_ATOMS: atom_id res chain seq x y z
N MET A 1 51.48 66.99 1.25
CA MET A 1 50.50 67.38 2.30
C MET A 1 50.31 66.17 3.23
N LYS A 2 50.30 66.21 4.57
CA LYS A 2 49.60 67.08 5.57
C LYS A 2 48.07 66.94 5.44
N LEU A 3 47.25 66.51 6.41
CA LEU A 3 47.33 66.14 7.86
C LEU A 3 46.26 65.00 8.07
N SER A 4 45.94 64.34 9.20
CA SER A 4 46.55 63.87 10.47
C SER A 4 45.38 63.53 11.43
N ALA A 5 45.37 62.67 12.46
CA ALA A 5 46.15 61.56 13.03
C ALA A 5 45.20 60.90 14.11
N LYS A 6 45.45 59.88 14.94
CA LYS A 6 46.61 59.15 15.51
C LYS A 6 46.16 57.65 15.64
N VAL A 7 46.94 56.61 15.95
CA VAL A 7 48.25 56.37 16.61
C VAL A 7 48.25 56.37 18.17
N SER A 8 48.06 55.17 18.75
CA SER A 8 48.79 54.56 19.88
C SER A 8 48.49 53.05 19.87
N LEU A 9 49.39 52.05 19.97
CA LEU A 9 50.56 51.82 20.84
C LEU A 9 50.14 51.42 22.28
N TYR A 10 50.63 50.34 22.93
CA TYR A 10 51.71 49.37 22.61
C TYR A 10 51.44 47.97 23.26
N SER A 11 52.22 46.95 22.85
CA SER A 11 52.78 45.72 23.53
C SER A 11 52.25 45.22 24.91
N LEU A 12 52.40 43.95 25.34
CA LEU A 12 53.35 42.86 24.98
C LEU A 12 52.84 41.46 25.48
N ALA A 13 53.31 40.35 24.86
CA ALA A 13 53.42 38.98 25.44
C ALA A 13 52.12 38.20 25.83
N ILE A 14 52.03 36.85 25.85
CA ILE A 14 52.94 35.74 25.47
C ILE A 14 52.13 34.50 25.00
N MET A 15 52.81 33.54 24.35
CA MET A 15 52.40 32.19 23.89
C MET A 15 51.08 31.54 24.38
N ALA A 16 50.29 30.99 23.44
CA ALA A 16 49.81 29.59 23.45
C ALA A 16 49.28 29.20 22.05
N ALA A 17 49.16 27.90 21.75
CA ALA A 17 48.73 27.42 20.44
C ALA A 17 47.19 27.44 20.27
N THR A 18 46.69 27.93 19.14
CA THR A 18 45.26 27.96 18.80
C THR A 18 44.92 26.95 17.71
N ILE A 19 43.84 26.20 17.92
CA ILE A 19 43.30 25.23 16.95
C ILE A 19 42.74 25.99 15.74
N VAL A 20 43.06 25.55 14.52
CA VAL A 20 42.42 26.04 13.29
C VAL A 20 41.01 25.45 13.22
N ALA A 21 40.03 26.18 13.76
CA ALA A 21 38.62 25.83 13.62
C ALA A 21 38.19 26.06 12.17
N ALA A 22 37.80 24.99 11.47
CA ALA A 22 37.11 25.12 10.19
C ALA A 22 35.76 25.83 10.41
N PRO A 23 35.33 26.73 9.51
CA PRO A 23 34.04 27.40 9.65
C PRO A 23 32.92 26.36 9.52
N PHE A 24 32.15 26.19 10.59
CA PHE A 24 30.93 25.37 10.57
C PHE A 24 29.89 26.11 9.71
N VAL A 25 29.89 25.82 8.40
CA VAL A 25 28.85 26.29 7.48
C VAL A 25 27.57 25.54 7.85
N ALA A 26 26.83 26.12 8.79
CA ALA A 26 25.52 25.64 9.22
C ALA A 26 24.65 25.48 7.98
N HIS A 27 24.38 24.23 7.61
CA HIS A 27 23.49 23.92 6.49
C HIS A 27 22.09 24.34 6.93
N LEU A 28 21.68 25.52 6.47
CA LEU A 28 20.29 25.94 6.45
C LEU A 28 19.53 24.96 5.56
N GLN A 29 19.09 23.85 6.16
CA GLN A 29 18.06 23.01 5.59
C GLN A 29 16.83 23.88 5.42
N THR A 30 16.62 24.37 4.19
CA THR A 30 15.34 24.91 3.76
C THR A 30 14.36 23.74 3.69
N SER A 31 13.87 23.30 4.85
CA SER A 31 12.61 22.56 4.86
C SER A 31 11.60 23.46 4.16
N ALA A 32 10.79 22.88 3.27
CA ALA A 32 9.56 23.56 2.87
C ALA A 32 8.82 23.91 4.17
N ALA A 33 8.41 25.17 4.31
CA ALA A 33 7.72 25.63 5.51
C ALA A 33 6.34 24.97 5.52
N GLN A 34 6.22 23.85 6.24
CA GLN A 34 4.96 23.15 6.39
C GLN A 34 3.95 24.10 7.03
N THR A 35 2.90 24.46 6.27
CA THR A 35 1.72 25.14 6.81
C THR A 35 1.27 24.37 8.05
N PRO A 36 1.08 25.03 9.22
CA PRO A 36 0.74 24.33 10.45
C PRO A 36 -0.45 23.38 10.24
N ALA A 37 -0.25 22.10 10.58
CA ALA A 37 -1.28 21.09 10.40
C ALA A 37 -2.57 21.52 11.11
N SER A 38 -3.71 21.38 10.43
CA SER A 38 -4.98 21.80 11.03
C SER A 38 -5.29 20.99 12.29
N PRO A 39 -6.11 21.51 13.22
CA PRO A 39 -6.49 20.76 14.43
C PRO A 39 -7.05 19.36 14.12
N GLU A 40 -7.79 19.22 13.03
CA GLU A 40 -8.32 17.95 12.53
C GLU A 40 -7.21 17.04 11.99
N SER A 41 -6.30 17.58 11.17
CA SER A 41 -5.16 16.83 10.62
C SER A 41 -4.24 16.30 11.73
N ALA A 42 -3.96 17.13 12.74
CA ALA A 42 -3.21 16.75 13.93
C ALA A 42 -3.96 15.68 14.75
N ALA A 43 -5.28 15.84 14.95
CA ALA A 43 -6.10 14.85 15.66
C ALA A 43 -6.12 13.49 14.96
N LEU A 44 -6.18 13.45 13.63
CA LEU A 44 -6.34 12.22 12.85
C LEU A 44 -5.01 11.55 12.47
N THR A 45 -3.85 12.15 12.73
CA THR A 45 -2.53 11.74 12.20
C THR A 45 -2.13 10.27 12.49
N ASN A 46 -2.69 9.67 13.55
CA ASN A 46 -2.42 8.29 13.95
C ASN A 46 -3.33 7.25 13.28
N LEU A 47 -4.43 7.63 12.63
CA LEU A 47 -5.28 6.69 11.87
C LEU A 47 -4.49 6.04 10.72
N ARG A 48 -4.87 4.84 10.31
CA ARG A 48 -4.18 4.08 9.27
C ARG A 48 -5.14 3.45 8.27
N TRP A 49 -4.72 3.44 7.01
CA TRP A 49 -5.31 2.63 5.95
C TRP A 49 -4.60 1.28 5.88
N ARG A 50 -5.37 0.23 5.67
CA ARG A 50 -4.94 -1.15 5.48
C ARG A 50 -5.15 -1.55 4.02
N SER A 51 -4.07 -1.78 3.28
CA SER A 51 -4.19 -2.33 1.92
C SER A 51 -4.65 -3.79 2.00
N ILE A 52 -5.51 -4.20 1.07
CA ILE A 52 -5.98 -5.59 0.94
C ILE A 52 -5.52 -6.26 -0.36
N GLY A 53 -4.75 -5.56 -1.19
CA GLY A 53 -4.37 -5.99 -2.54
C GLY A 53 -5.43 -5.63 -3.59
N PRO A 54 -5.69 -6.47 -4.61
CA PRO A 54 -4.98 -7.73 -4.92
C PRO A 54 -3.51 -7.47 -5.33
N ALA A 55 -2.76 -8.54 -5.62
CA ALA A 55 -1.46 -8.44 -6.30
C ALA A 55 -1.35 -9.36 -7.53
N ASN A 56 -2.23 -10.37 -7.63
CA ASN A 56 -2.21 -11.42 -8.65
C ASN A 56 -2.54 -10.97 -10.08
N MET A 57 -3.19 -9.84 -10.29
CA MET A 57 -3.37 -9.29 -11.64
C MET A 57 -2.26 -8.32 -12.09
N GLY A 58 -1.31 -7.95 -11.23
CA GLY A 58 -0.32 -6.93 -11.57
C GLY A 58 -0.92 -5.53 -11.74
N GLY A 59 -0.72 -4.92 -12.91
CA GLY A 59 -1.05 -3.53 -13.24
C GLY A 59 0.08 -2.85 -14.04
N ARG A 60 -0.21 -1.73 -14.72
CA ARG A 60 0.65 -1.20 -15.79
C ARG A 60 2.05 -0.75 -15.35
N VAL A 61 3.08 -1.38 -15.93
CA VAL A 61 4.50 -1.08 -15.70
C VAL A 61 5.11 -0.30 -16.87
N THR A 62 5.16 1.02 -16.73
CA THR A 62 5.63 1.98 -17.74
C THR A 62 7.13 1.96 -17.97
N ASP A 63 7.94 1.60 -16.97
CA ASP A 63 9.38 1.41 -17.16
C ASP A 63 9.96 0.36 -16.20
N ILE A 64 11.06 -0.27 -16.63
CA ILE A 64 11.74 -1.31 -15.85
C ILE A 64 13.25 -1.27 -16.12
N ALA A 65 14.05 -1.23 -15.05
CA ALA A 65 15.49 -1.03 -15.17
C ALA A 65 16.27 -1.93 -14.19
N GLY A 66 17.24 -2.68 -14.70
CA GLY A 66 18.15 -3.50 -13.92
C GLY A 66 19.58 -2.97 -13.89
N ILE A 67 20.36 -3.36 -12.89
CA ILE A 67 21.81 -3.15 -12.91
C ILE A 67 22.46 -4.25 -13.78
N PRO A 68 23.30 -3.90 -14.77
CA PRO A 68 24.01 -4.87 -15.61
C PRO A 68 24.82 -5.89 -14.81
N GLY A 69 24.64 -7.17 -15.11
CA GLY A 69 25.36 -8.29 -14.46
C GLY A 69 24.98 -8.57 -13.00
N ASN A 70 24.16 -7.72 -12.36
CA ASN A 70 23.69 -7.91 -11.00
C ASN A 70 22.22 -8.40 -11.01
N PRO A 71 21.95 -9.71 -10.79
CA PRO A 71 20.60 -10.26 -10.84
C PRO A 71 19.69 -9.71 -9.73
N ASP A 72 20.26 -9.34 -8.59
CA ASP A 72 19.53 -9.09 -7.35
C ASP A 72 18.86 -7.71 -7.30
N ILE A 73 19.45 -6.72 -7.97
CA ILE A 73 19.00 -5.33 -7.93
C ILE A 73 18.35 -4.93 -9.27
N TYR A 74 17.07 -4.55 -9.19
CA TYR A 74 16.33 -3.90 -10.26
C TYR A 74 15.12 -3.12 -9.71
N TYR A 75 14.54 -2.31 -10.59
CA TYR A 75 13.50 -1.33 -10.29
C TYR A 75 12.32 -1.48 -11.26
N VAL A 76 11.10 -1.41 -10.72
CA VAL A 76 9.84 -1.51 -11.46
C VAL A 76 9.06 -0.21 -11.25
N ALA A 77 8.70 0.49 -12.32
CA ALA A 77 7.92 1.74 -12.27
C ALA A 77 6.51 1.52 -12.82
N GLY A 78 5.49 1.87 -12.03
CA GLY A 78 4.08 1.73 -12.40
C GLY A 78 3.46 3.04 -12.89
N ALA A 79 2.56 2.96 -13.88
CA ALA A 79 1.90 4.08 -14.54
C ALA A 79 1.33 5.15 -13.59
N ASN A 80 0.69 4.71 -12.50
CA ASN A 80 0.41 5.52 -11.31
C ASN A 80 0.66 4.68 -10.03
N GLY A 81 1.73 3.89 -10.08
CA GLY A 81 2.08 2.87 -9.07
C GLY A 81 3.35 3.18 -8.27
N GLY A 82 4.01 4.31 -8.56
CA GLY A 82 5.32 4.67 -8.01
C GLY A 82 6.44 3.74 -8.50
N ILE A 83 7.55 3.73 -7.76
CA ILE A 83 8.73 2.91 -8.09
C ILE A 83 8.99 1.91 -6.96
N HIS A 84 9.29 0.67 -7.33
CA HIS A 84 9.57 -0.45 -6.41
C HIS A 84 10.97 -1.01 -6.67
N LYS A 85 11.84 -0.99 -5.65
CA LYS A 85 13.21 -1.53 -5.68
C LYS A 85 13.23 -2.93 -5.07
N THR A 86 13.90 -3.89 -5.72
CA THR A 86 14.34 -5.13 -5.09
C THR A 86 15.87 -5.14 -4.91
N ILE A 87 16.34 -5.94 -3.97
CA ILE A 87 17.76 -6.21 -3.67
C ILE A 87 18.02 -7.72 -3.46
N ASN A 88 17.10 -8.57 -3.92
CA ASN A 88 17.14 -10.01 -3.74
C ASN A 88 16.41 -10.76 -4.89
N GLY A 89 16.54 -10.27 -6.12
CA GLY A 89 16.03 -10.96 -7.32
C GLY A 89 14.50 -11.03 -7.39
N GLY A 90 13.81 -10.07 -6.76
CA GLY A 90 12.35 -9.99 -6.74
C GLY A 90 11.68 -10.91 -5.72
N VAL A 91 12.41 -11.48 -4.75
CA VAL A 91 11.78 -12.17 -3.60
C VAL A 91 10.97 -11.16 -2.77
N THR A 92 11.47 -9.95 -2.57
CA THR A 92 10.73 -8.84 -1.95
C THR A 92 11.04 -7.51 -2.62
N PHE A 93 10.09 -6.58 -2.56
CA PHE A 93 10.25 -5.20 -3.03
C PHE A 93 9.99 -4.19 -1.90
N ARG A 94 10.62 -3.02 -2.00
CA ARG A 94 10.30 -1.82 -1.21
C ARG A 94 9.83 -0.71 -2.17
N PRO A 95 8.70 -0.04 -1.91
CA PRO A 95 8.36 1.20 -2.61
C PRO A 95 9.32 2.31 -2.20
N ILE A 96 9.76 3.13 -3.16
CA ILE A 96 10.79 4.17 -2.95
C ILE A 96 10.35 5.59 -3.32
N PHE A 97 9.12 5.76 -3.81
CA PHE A 97 8.62 7.04 -4.35
C PHE A 97 7.32 7.55 -3.66
N GLU A 98 6.91 6.96 -2.53
CA GLU A 98 5.62 7.25 -1.87
C GLU A 98 5.53 8.61 -1.15
N ASN A 99 6.64 9.35 -1.06
CA ASN A 99 6.74 10.63 -0.33
C ASN A 99 6.90 11.87 -1.24
N GLN A 100 6.61 11.76 -2.54
CA GLN A 100 6.67 12.89 -3.49
C GLN A 100 5.30 13.58 -3.65
N GLU A 101 5.20 14.61 -4.51
CA GLU A 101 3.94 15.30 -4.78
C GLU A 101 3.02 14.55 -5.76
N VAL A 102 3.62 13.79 -6.69
CA VAL A 102 2.94 13.00 -7.73
C VAL A 102 3.43 11.55 -7.68
N TYR A 103 2.63 10.63 -8.23
CA TYR A 103 2.88 9.19 -8.13
C TYR A 103 2.93 8.44 -9.49
N SER A 104 2.63 9.16 -10.58
CA SER A 104 2.75 8.67 -11.96
C SER A 104 4.18 8.75 -12.48
N ILE A 105 4.64 7.68 -13.14
CA ILE A 105 5.99 7.55 -13.71
C ILE A 105 5.90 7.23 -15.21
N GLY A 106 6.62 7.96 -16.05
CA GLY A 106 6.74 7.70 -17.49
C GLY A 106 8.14 7.26 -17.95
N ALA A 107 9.19 7.57 -17.16
CA ALA A 107 10.56 7.16 -17.47
C ALA A 107 11.39 6.91 -16.20
N LEU A 108 12.24 5.89 -16.23
CA LEU A 108 13.25 5.59 -15.22
C LEU A 108 14.58 5.23 -15.90
N ALA A 109 15.64 5.98 -15.60
CA ALA A 109 16.98 5.73 -16.12
C ALA A 109 18.02 5.62 -14.99
N ILE A 110 18.81 4.55 -15.02
CA ILE A 110 20.01 4.39 -14.20
C ILE A 110 21.20 4.99 -14.98
N ALA A 111 22.09 5.75 -14.34
CA ALA A 111 23.25 6.28 -15.02
C ALA A 111 24.27 5.17 -15.35
N PRO A 112 24.70 4.97 -16.62
CA PRO A 112 25.61 3.87 -16.96
C PRO A 112 26.99 3.92 -16.29
N SER A 113 27.39 5.10 -15.82
CA SER A 113 28.63 5.36 -15.11
C SER A 113 28.53 5.24 -13.58
N ASP A 114 27.33 5.28 -13.00
CA ASP A 114 27.09 5.19 -11.56
C ASP A 114 25.68 4.64 -11.29
N ASN A 115 25.61 3.40 -10.80
CA ASN A 115 24.34 2.70 -10.63
C ASN A 115 23.51 3.19 -9.42
N GLU A 116 24.06 4.02 -8.53
CA GLU A 116 23.28 4.67 -7.46
C GLU A 116 22.60 5.96 -7.94
N VAL A 117 22.97 6.49 -9.11
CA VAL A 117 22.32 7.65 -9.71
C VAL A 117 21.11 7.23 -10.55
N LEU A 118 19.92 7.62 -10.09
CA LEU A 118 18.65 7.39 -10.77
C LEU A 118 18.04 8.70 -11.25
N TRP A 119 17.56 8.73 -12.48
CA TRP A 119 16.77 9.82 -13.05
C TRP A 119 15.35 9.33 -13.35
N VAL A 120 14.35 10.13 -12.97
CA VAL A 120 12.92 9.79 -13.08
C VAL A 120 12.18 10.90 -13.79
N GLY A 121 11.41 10.53 -14.82
CA GLY A 121 10.41 11.39 -15.44
C GLY A 121 9.02 11.01 -14.95
N THR A 122 8.31 11.95 -14.36
CA THR A 122 6.93 11.73 -13.87
C THR A 122 5.88 11.96 -14.97
N GLY A 123 4.70 11.38 -14.76
CA GLY A 123 3.59 11.40 -15.72
C GLY A 123 3.73 10.34 -16.80
N GLU A 124 2.67 9.54 -16.98
CA GLU A 124 2.64 8.36 -17.83
C GLU A 124 3.05 8.68 -19.27
N GLY A 125 4.09 8.01 -19.77
CA GLY A 125 4.74 8.32 -21.06
C GLY A 125 3.93 7.98 -22.30
N ASP A 126 2.73 7.41 -22.14
CA ASP A 126 1.94 6.83 -23.21
C ASP A 126 0.52 7.39 -23.07
N PRO A 127 0.12 8.39 -23.90
CA PRO A 127 -1.03 9.26 -23.62
C PRO A 127 -2.38 8.58 -23.91
N ARG A 128 -2.73 7.61 -23.07
CA ARG A 128 -4.03 6.96 -22.93
C ARG A 128 -5.09 7.98 -22.49
N ASN A 129 -6.37 7.71 -22.77
CA ASN A 129 -7.49 8.49 -22.22
C ASN A 129 -7.54 8.45 -20.68
N SER A 130 -6.84 7.51 -20.05
CA SER A 130 -6.67 7.35 -18.61
C SER A 130 -5.24 7.65 -18.12
N ALA A 131 -4.41 8.37 -18.88
CA ALA A 131 -3.01 8.63 -18.51
C ALA A 131 -2.85 9.72 -17.44
N SER A 132 -2.30 9.33 -16.27
CA SER A 132 -2.07 10.24 -15.13
C SER A 132 -0.95 11.26 -15.39
N PHE A 133 -0.93 12.36 -14.63
CA PHE A 133 -0.02 13.48 -14.80
C PHE A 133 1.19 13.44 -13.84
N GLY A 134 2.28 14.08 -14.26
CA GLY A 134 3.47 14.33 -13.46
C GLY A 134 3.76 15.83 -13.28
N ASN A 135 4.79 16.12 -12.49
CA ASN A 135 5.31 17.48 -12.27
C ASN A 135 6.80 17.60 -12.65
N GLY A 136 7.26 16.80 -13.62
CA GLY A 136 8.60 16.91 -14.21
C GLY A 136 9.61 15.87 -13.72
N VAL A 137 10.87 16.29 -13.54
CA VAL A 137 12.03 15.42 -13.33
C VAL A 137 12.43 15.32 -11.87
N TYR A 138 12.78 14.11 -11.42
CA TYR A 138 13.40 13.83 -10.13
C TYR A 138 14.73 13.09 -10.31
N ARG A 139 15.63 13.21 -9.34
CA ARG A 139 16.89 12.47 -9.28
C ARG A 139 17.19 11.95 -7.87
N SER A 140 17.79 10.77 -7.81
CA SER A 140 18.43 10.19 -6.62
C SER A 140 19.92 9.99 -6.89
N ILE A 141 20.72 9.99 -5.84
CA ILE A 141 22.17 9.68 -5.85
C ILE A 141 22.53 8.58 -4.82
N ASP A 142 21.52 7.86 -4.33
CA ASP A 142 21.58 6.85 -3.26
C ASP A 142 20.69 5.64 -3.61
N GLY A 143 20.55 5.36 -4.90
CA GLY A 143 19.80 4.24 -5.43
C GLY A 143 18.30 4.29 -5.11
N GLY A 144 17.77 5.48 -4.83
CA GLY A 144 16.36 5.79 -4.59
C GLY A 144 15.94 5.94 -3.13
N ASP A 145 16.88 6.06 -2.18
CA ASP A 145 16.54 6.26 -0.76
C ASP A 145 16.17 7.72 -0.44
N SER A 146 16.69 8.69 -1.20
CA SER A 146 16.22 10.07 -1.23
C SER A 146 16.06 10.57 -2.68
N TRP A 147 15.19 11.57 -2.85
CA TRP A 147 14.87 12.16 -4.14
C TRP A 147 14.90 13.68 -4.07
N LYS A 148 15.39 14.30 -5.13
CA LYS A 148 15.33 15.74 -5.36
C LYS A 148 14.53 16.03 -6.63
N HIS A 149 13.55 16.91 -6.55
CA HIS A 149 12.86 17.48 -7.71
C HIS A 149 13.77 18.49 -8.43
N LEU A 150 13.77 18.45 -9.77
CA LEU A 150 14.69 19.19 -10.64
C LEU A 150 13.96 20.09 -11.66
N GLY A 151 12.65 20.29 -11.50
CA GLY A 151 11.85 21.14 -12.40
C GLY A 151 11.31 20.43 -13.64
N LEU A 152 11.11 21.19 -14.72
CA LEU A 152 10.25 20.85 -15.87
C LEU A 152 8.78 20.57 -15.47
N PRO A 153 8.12 21.44 -14.68
CA PRO A 153 6.83 21.12 -14.05
C PRO A 153 5.63 21.09 -14.99
N ASP A 154 5.69 21.76 -16.14
CA ASP A 154 4.59 21.81 -17.12
C ASP A 154 4.88 20.92 -18.35
N THR A 155 5.89 20.03 -18.27
CA THR A 155 6.03 18.95 -19.28
C THR A 155 4.93 17.90 -19.16
N GLU A 156 4.28 17.79 -18.00
CA GLU A 156 3.21 16.85 -17.61
C GLU A 156 3.50 15.33 -17.77
N ARG A 157 4.09 14.88 -18.89
CA ARG A 157 4.45 13.50 -19.22
C ARG A 157 5.85 13.44 -19.83
N ILE A 158 6.67 12.51 -19.35
CA ILE A 158 8.04 12.28 -19.86
C ILE A 158 8.15 10.81 -20.26
N LYS A 159 8.18 10.52 -21.57
CA LYS A 159 8.27 9.13 -22.05
C LYS A 159 9.65 8.55 -21.90
N ARG A 160 10.73 9.32 -22.07
CA ARG A 160 12.10 8.76 -22.10
C ARG A 160 13.14 9.69 -21.48
N ILE A 161 14.12 9.09 -20.80
CA ILE A 161 15.35 9.77 -20.35
C ILE A 161 16.55 8.99 -20.91
N ARG A 162 17.62 9.70 -21.26
CA ARG A 162 18.94 9.14 -21.60
C ARG A 162 20.02 9.87 -20.82
N VAL A 163 20.80 9.13 -20.03
CA VAL A 163 21.93 9.64 -19.26
C VAL A 163 23.21 9.39 -20.05
N HIS A 164 24.16 10.32 -20.01
CA HIS A 164 25.43 10.20 -20.74
C HIS A 164 26.26 9.00 -20.23
N PRO A 165 26.85 8.17 -21.11
CA PRO A 165 27.41 6.86 -20.73
C PRO A 165 28.63 6.94 -19.80
N THR A 166 29.27 8.11 -19.71
CA THR A 166 30.45 8.35 -18.84
C THR A 166 30.28 9.56 -17.91
N ASP A 167 29.06 10.10 -17.78
CA ASP A 167 28.78 11.25 -16.92
C ASP A 167 27.35 11.17 -16.34
N PRO A 168 27.18 11.00 -15.02
CA PRO A 168 25.86 10.87 -14.41
C PRO A 168 25.12 12.21 -14.24
N ASP A 169 25.80 13.36 -14.41
CA ASP A 169 25.25 14.72 -14.30
C ASP A 169 24.73 15.26 -15.66
N THR A 170 25.16 14.69 -16.80
CA THR A 170 24.61 14.99 -18.12
C THR A 170 23.45 14.04 -18.48
N ALA A 171 22.27 14.61 -18.73
CA ALA A 171 21.07 13.85 -19.09
C ALA A 171 20.18 14.59 -20.10
N TYR A 172 19.44 13.80 -20.89
CA TYR A 172 18.51 14.26 -21.91
C TYR A 172 17.10 13.72 -21.60
N VAL A 173 16.09 14.56 -21.76
CA VAL A 173 14.69 14.30 -21.39
C VAL A 173 13.80 14.46 -22.61
N CYS A 174 13.04 13.42 -22.94
CA CYS A 174 12.05 13.37 -24.01
C CYS A 174 10.67 13.66 -23.42
N ALA A 175 10.24 14.92 -23.53
CA ALA A 175 8.99 15.43 -22.97
C ALA A 175 7.85 15.38 -24.00
N LEU A 176 6.72 14.80 -23.60
CA LEU A 176 5.50 14.75 -24.41
C LEU A 176 4.65 16.01 -24.29
N GLY A 177 4.73 16.72 -23.16
CA GLY A 177 3.86 17.85 -22.90
C GLY A 177 2.43 17.42 -22.53
N HIS A 178 1.53 18.41 -22.58
CA HIS A 178 0.12 18.22 -22.30
C HIS A 178 -0.55 17.38 -23.40
N ALA A 179 -1.28 16.33 -23.00
CA ALA A 179 -2.01 15.48 -23.96
C ALA A 179 -3.29 16.18 -24.48
N TRP A 180 -3.94 16.95 -23.61
CA TRP A 180 -5.28 17.52 -23.86
C TRP A 180 -5.21 18.96 -24.39
N GLY A 181 -4.31 19.81 -23.86
CA GLY A 181 -4.05 21.16 -24.37
C GLY A 181 -2.69 21.38 -25.04
N PRO A 182 -2.53 22.46 -25.83
CA PRO A 182 -1.26 22.84 -26.43
C PRO A 182 -0.33 23.53 -25.41
N ASN A 183 0.89 23.00 -25.24
CA ASN A 183 1.90 23.55 -24.32
C ASN A 183 3.28 23.67 -25.00
N GLU A 184 4.09 24.63 -24.56
CA GLU A 184 5.46 24.81 -25.08
C GLU A 184 6.49 23.90 -24.39
N GLU A 185 6.18 23.33 -23.23
CA GLU A 185 7.07 22.41 -22.50
C GLU A 185 6.96 20.98 -23.07
N ARG A 186 7.39 20.83 -24.33
CA ARG A 186 7.51 19.55 -25.05
C ARG A 186 8.76 19.53 -25.92
N GLY A 187 9.18 18.33 -26.34
CA GLY A 187 10.39 18.12 -27.15
C GLY A 187 11.55 17.56 -26.34
N VAL A 188 12.79 17.88 -26.73
CA VAL A 188 13.99 17.37 -26.05
C VAL A 188 14.62 18.47 -25.20
N PHE A 189 14.82 18.18 -23.91
CA PHE A 189 15.57 19.00 -22.98
C PHE A 189 16.90 18.33 -22.62
N GLN A 190 17.92 19.12 -22.29
CA GLN A 190 19.24 18.68 -21.86
C GLN A 190 19.64 19.37 -20.55
N THR A 191 20.34 18.64 -19.69
CA THR A 191 21.16 19.19 -18.60
C THR A 191 22.58 18.63 -18.68
N THR A 192 23.55 19.37 -18.14
CA THR A 192 24.98 19.01 -18.04
C THR A 192 25.54 19.28 -16.64
N ASP A 193 24.65 19.53 -15.66
CA ASP A 193 25.02 19.92 -14.29
C ASP A 193 24.21 19.20 -13.21
N GLY A 194 23.65 18.03 -13.51
CA GLY A 194 22.81 17.27 -12.58
C GLY A 194 21.40 17.87 -12.43
N GLY A 195 20.90 18.56 -13.46
CA GLY A 195 19.54 19.12 -13.53
C GLY A 195 19.36 20.36 -12.65
N LYS A 196 20.40 21.16 -12.46
CA LYS A 196 20.30 22.51 -11.87
C LYS A 196 19.84 23.51 -12.94
N ASN A 197 20.27 23.31 -14.19
CA ASN A 197 19.82 24.05 -15.37
C ASN A 197 19.34 23.09 -16.47
N TRP A 198 18.35 23.53 -17.24
CA TRP A 198 17.80 22.83 -18.40
C TRP A 198 17.82 23.70 -19.64
N GLN A 199 18.20 23.13 -20.78
CA GLN A 199 18.14 23.76 -22.11
C GLN A 199 17.13 23.00 -22.97
N LYS A 200 16.21 23.70 -23.63
CA LYS A 200 15.30 23.11 -24.63
C LYS A 200 16.04 23.03 -25.98
N ILE A 201 16.55 21.85 -26.32
CA ILE A 201 17.50 21.66 -27.43
C ILE A 201 16.86 21.17 -28.73
N LEU A 202 15.65 20.59 -28.66
CA LEU A 202 14.82 20.32 -29.84
C LEU A 202 13.37 20.67 -29.52
N TYR A 203 12.83 21.62 -30.27
CA TYR A 203 11.43 22.07 -30.21
C TYR A 203 10.97 22.34 -31.65
N ILE A 204 9.68 22.12 -31.91
CA ILE A 204 9.07 22.27 -33.24
C ILE A 204 7.90 23.24 -33.14
N ASP A 205 6.88 22.85 -32.37
CA ASP A 205 5.71 23.67 -32.04
C ASP A 205 5.04 23.11 -30.76
N LYS A 206 3.88 23.67 -30.40
CA LYS A 206 3.11 23.38 -29.18
C LYS A 206 2.24 22.10 -29.26
N ASP A 207 2.24 21.42 -30.39
CA ASP A 207 1.43 20.23 -30.68
C ASP A 207 2.32 19.02 -31.08
N THR A 208 3.56 19.26 -31.51
CA THR A 208 4.58 18.26 -31.86
C THR A 208 5.58 18.04 -30.71
N ALA A 209 5.60 16.84 -30.15
CA ALA A 209 6.37 16.49 -28.94
C ALA A 209 7.42 15.39 -29.19
N CYS A 210 8.27 15.09 -28.21
CA CYS A 210 9.22 13.98 -28.30
C CYS A 210 8.53 12.66 -27.91
N SER A 211 8.46 11.68 -28.82
CA SER A 211 7.85 10.37 -28.59
C SER A 211 8.83 9.29 -28.14
N ASP A 212 10.09 9.38 -28.57
CA ASP A 212 11.21 8.53 -28.12
C ASP A 212 12.56 9.22 -28.40
N LEU A 213 13.61 8.83 -27.67
CA LEU A 213 14.94 9.42 -27.73
C LEU A 213 16.00 8.34 -27.44
N ASP A 214 16.97 8.20 -28.36
CA ASP A 214 18.09 7.27 -28.19
C ASP A 214 19.45 7.85 -28.64
N MET A 215 20.54 7.21 -28.20
CA MET A 215 21.91 7.74 -28.24
C MET A 215 22.89 6.65 -28.69
N ASP A 216 23.89 7.00 -29.52
CA ASP A 216 25.02 6.10 -29.82
C ASP A 216 25.89 5.94 -28.55
N PRO A 217 25.93 4.74 -27.91
CA PRO A 217 26.65 4.56 -26.65
C PRO A 217 28.17 4.55 -26.81
N GLN A 218 28.69 4.51 -28.04
CA GLN A 218 30.12 4.60 -28.37
C GLN A 218 30.51 6.03 -28.79
N ASN A 219 29.55 6.87 -29.18
CA ASN A 219 29.76 8.27 -29.57
C ASN A 219 28.54 9.13 -29.16
N PRO A 220 28.39 9.49 -27.86
CA PRO A 220 27.18 10.09 -27.30
C PRO A 220 26.84 11.51 -27.81
N ARG A 221 27.63 12.06 -28.75
CA ARG A 221 27.24 13.22 -29.55
C ARG A 221 26.20 12.90 -30.63
N ILE A 222 26.02 11.63 -30.99
CA ILE A 222 24.99 11.20 -31.93
C ILE A 222 23.73 10.83 -31.17
N LEU A 223 22.66 11.58 -31.44
CA LEU A 223 21.34 11.42 -30.83
C LEU A 223 20.30 11.27 -31.93
N TYR A 224 19.24 10.50 -31.65
CA TYR A 224 18.08 10.35 -32.51
C TYR A 224 16.81 10.63 -31.69
N ALA A 225 15.95 11.52 -32.18
CA ALA A 225 14.71 11.90 -31.53
C ALA A 225 13.52 11.69 -32.48
N GLY A 226 12.55 10.88 -32.05
CA GLY A 226 11.25 10.78 -32.69
C GLY A 226 10.40 11.98 -32.27
N MET A 227 10.03 12.83 -33.21
CA MET A 227 9.11 13.94 -32.96
C MET A 227 7.73 13.60 -33.55
N TRP A 228 6.66 13.83 -32.78
CA TRP A 228 5.33 13.29 -33.02
C TRP A 228 4.23 14.32 -32.72
N THR A 229 3.38 14.59 -33.72
CA THR A 229 2.24 15.51 -33.62
C THR A 229 1.04 14.75 -33.07
N HIS A 230 0.48 15.18 -31.93
CA HIS A 230 -0.69 14.52 -31.34
C HIS A 230 -1.52 15.45 -30.44
N ARG A 231 -2.82 15.13 -30.30
CA ARG A 231 -3.78 15.86 -29.47
C ARG A 231 -4.94 14.95 -29.05
N ARG A 232 -5.24 14.87 -27.75
CA ARG A 232 -6.49 14.27 -27.25
C ARG A 232 -7.58 15.32 -27.01
N LYS A 233 -8.83 14.87 -27.12
CA LYS A 233 -10.08 15.48 -26.62
C LYS A 233 -11.02 14.37 -26.14
N PRO A 234 -12.04 14.65 -25.30
CA PRO A 234 -12.92 13.61 -24.76
C PRO A 234 -13.60 12.71 -25.80
N TRP A 235 -13.79 13.20 -27.03
CA TRP A 235 -14.47 12.50 -28.13
C TRP A 235 -13.57 12.13 -29.32
N THR A 236 -12.27 12.40 -29.27
CA THR A 236 -11.36 12.07 -30.38
C THR A 236 -9.89 12.14 -29.96
N PHE A 237 -9.08 11.27 -30.55
CA PHE A 237 -7.63 11.34 -30.48
C PHE A 237 -7.07 11.57 -31.89
N SER A 238 -6.37 12.68 -32.08
CA SER A 238 -5.69 13.03 -33.33
C SER A 238 -4.20 12.79 -33.18
N THR A 239 -3.59 12.14 -34.16
CA THR A 239 -2.23 11.57 -34.05
C THR A 239 -1.56 11.50 -35.41
N GLY A 240 -0.23 11.61 -35.45
CA GLY A 240 0.55 11.52 -36.68
C GLY A 240 0.36 12.68 -37.66
N GLY A 241 1.00 12.58 -38.83
CA GLY A 241 1.04 13.66 -39.82
C GLY A 241 1.71 14.93 -39.26
N GLY A 242 1.30 16.11 -39.73
CA GLY A 242 1.81 17.38 -39.22
C GLY A 242 3.32 17.52 -39.40
N GLN A 243 4.06 17.75 -38.31
CA GLN A 243 5.53 17.84 -38.33
C GLN A 243 6.25 16.53 -37.95
N THR A 244 5.49 15.46 -37.72
CA THR A 244 5.99 14.14 -37.26
C THR A 244 7.15 13.64 -38.13
N ALA A 245 8.31 13.41 -37.51
CA ALA A 245 9.54 12.98 -38.19
C ALA A 245 10.65 12.57 -37.22
N LEU A 246 11.59 11.77 -37.73
CA LEU A 246 12.84 11.44 -37.06
C LEU A 246 13.88 12.55 -37.27
N TYR A 247 14.51 13.00 -36.20
CA TYR A 247 15.60 13.97 -36.21
C TYR A 247 16.89 13.34 -35.68
N GLN A 248 18.04 13.78 -36.19
CA GLN A 248 19.36 13.39 -35.72
C GLN A 248 20.21 14.61 -35.35
N SER A 249 20.90 14.55 -34.21
CA SER A 249 22.07 15.38 -33.91
C SER A 249 23.36 14.58 -34.08
N LYS A 250 24.47 15.28 -34.35
CA LYS A 250 25.84 14.70 -34.37
C LYS A 250 26.82 15.49 -33.48
N ASP A 251 26.32 16.44 -32.70
CA ASP A 251 27.08 17.41 -31.89
C ASP A 251 26.65 17.46 -30.41
N GLY A 252 25.91 16.45 -29.94
CA GLY A 252 25.42 16.38 -28.55
C GLY A 252 24.14 17.17 -28.30
N GLY A 253 23.40 17.50 -29.36
CA GLY A 253 22.10 18.17 -29.28
C GLY A 253 22.10 19.65 -29.66
N ALA A 254 23.25 20.25 -29.99
CA ALA A 254 23.33 21.67 -30.35
C ALA A 254 22.71 21.98 -31.73
N THR A 255 22.76 21.03 -32.68
CA THR A 255 22.04 21.10 -33.95
C THR A 255 21.34 19.78 -34.28
N TRP A 256 20.21 19.88 -34.98
CA TRP A 256 19.36 18.75 -35.37
C TRP A 256 19.00 18.80 -36.85
N LYS A 257 19.04 17.65 -37.52
CA LYS A 257 18.66 17.47 -38.92
C LYS A 257 17.48 16.50 -39.03
N LYS A 258 16.40 16.92 -39.70
CA LYS A 258 15.29 16.03 -40.11
C LYS A 258 15.81 14.97 -41.10
N LEU A 259 15.54 13.71 -40.83
CA LEU A 259 15.92 12.58 -41.70
C LEU A 259 14.80 12.29 -42.71
N THR A 260 15.18 11.92 -43.94
CA THR A 260 14.24 11.65 -45.06
C THR A 260 14.73 10.57 -46.03
N THR A 261 16.04 10.36 -46.16
CA THR A 261 16.63 9.44 -47.14
C THR A 261 16.28 7.98 -46.87
N GLY A 262 15.32 7.43 -47.62
CA GLY A 262 14.85 6.04 -47.47
C GLY A 262 13.84 5.83 -46.34
N LEU A 263 13.34 6.92 -45.76
CA LEU A 263 12.19 6.95 -44.85
C LEU A 263 10.89 7.22 -45.65
N PRO A 264 9.70 7.09 -45.03
CA PRO A 264 8.41 7.38 -45.67
C PRO A 264 8.35 8.77 -46.32
N ARG A 265 7.66 8.85 -47.45
CA ARG A 265 7.34 10.08 -48.18
C ARG A 265 5.96 10.63 -47.80
N THR A 266 5.11 9.78 -47.26
CA THR A 266 3.79 10.10 -46.72
C THR A 266 3.85 10.37 -45.22
N GLU A 267 2.69 10.56 -44.60
CA GLU A 267 2.55 10.85 -43.17
C GLU A 267 2.95 9.64 -42.32
N MET A 268 3.72 9.91 -41.26
CA MET A 268 4.09 8.96 -40.21
C MET A 268 3.26 9.23 -38.94
N ASP A 269 3.12 8.21 -38.09
CA ASP A 269 2.57 8.35 -36.73
C ASP A 269 3.70 8.27 -35.68
N ARG A 270 3.40 7.83 -34.44
CA ARG A 270 4.35 7.81 -33.32
C ARG A 270 5.64 7.06 -33.67
N ILE A 271 6.77 7.72 -33.47
CA ILE A 271 8.10 7.20 -33.81
C ILE A 271 8.79 6.66 -32.54
N GLY A 272 9.19 5.39 -32.59
CA GLY A 272 10.19 4.80 -31.69
C GLY A 272 11.54 4.63 -32.39
N VAL A 273 12.64 4.68 -31.65
CA VAL A 273 14.00 4.60 -32.21
C VAL A 273 14.96 3.84 -31.29
N ALA A 274 15.77 2.94 -31.87
CA ALA A 274 16.78 2.19 -31.12
C ALA A 274 18.10 2.05 -31.90
N VAL A 275 19.20 2.44 -31.27
CA VAL A 275 20.57 2.24 -31.74
C VAL A 275 21.08 0.89 -31.24
N SER A 276 21.69 0.09 -32.11
CA SER A 276 22.34 -1.15 -31.66
C SER A 276 23.60 -0.84 -30.84
N ARG A 277 23.62 -1.24 -29.57
CA ARG A 277 24.79 -1.10 -28.69
C ARG A 277 26.01 -1.89 -29.20
N SER A 278 25.77 -3.04 -29.83
CA SER A 278 26.80 -3.94 -30.39
C SER A 278 27.35 -3.43 -31.72
N ASN A 279 26.54 -2.76 -32.55
CA ASN A 279 26.99 -2.09 -33.78
C ASN A 279 26.20 -0.79 -34.03
N PRO A 280 26.63 0.38 -33.51
CA PRO A 280 25.88 1.63 -33.63
C PRO A 280 25.68 2.16 -35.06
N ASN A 281 26.31 1.57 -36.07
CA ASN A 281 25.94 1.83 -37.46
C ASN A 281 24.51 1.36 -37.77
N THR A 282 24.06 0.27 -37.14
CA THR A 282 22.71 -0.26 -37.25
C THR A 282 21.76 0.47 -36.30
N VAL A 283 20.75 1.14 -36.87
CA VAL A 283 19.72 1.88 -36.15
C VAL A 283 18.34 1.48 -36.67
N TYR A 284 17.39 1.29 -35.76
CA TYR A 284 16.01 0.94 -36.06
C TYR A 284 15.07 2.09 -35.76
N MET A 285 14.02 2.23 -36.58
CA MET A 285 12.92 3.16 -36.39
C MET A 285 11.59 2.44 -36.64
N VAL A 286 10.67 2.49 -35.68
CA VAL A 286 9.31 1.94 -35.80
C VAL A 286 8.30 3.09 -35.87
N THR A 287 7.32 2.97 -36.77
CA THR A 287 6.23 3.94 -36.99
C THR A 287 5.09 3.24 -37.72
N GLU A 288 3.87 3.79 -37.68
CA GLU A 288 2.88 3.46 -38.70
C GLU A 288 3.06 4.34 -39.93
N THR A 289 2.65 3.81 -41.09
CA THR A 289 2.50 4.51 -42.37
C THR A 289 1.31 3.90 -43.12
N LYS A 290 0.81 4.58 -44.15
CA LYS A 290 -0.30 4.05 -44.97
C LYS A 290 0.05 2.75 -45.71
N ASN A 291 1.27 2.67 -46.26
CA ASN A 291 1.74 1.53 -47.06
C ASN A 291 3.28 1.52 -47.33
N GLU A 292 4.08 2.35 -46.65
CA GLU A 292 5.52 2.50 -46.94
C GLU A 292 6.42 1.64 -46.02
N GLY A 293 5.86 1.02 -44.99
CA GLY A 293 6.54 0.15 -44.03
C GLY A 293 6.11 0.42 -42.58
N VAL A 294 6.51 -0.47 -41.68
CA VAL A 294 6.25 -0.38 -40.22
C VAL A 294 7.57 -0.33 -39.43
N LEU A 295 8.55 -1.14 -39.83
CA LEU A 295 9.89 -1.13 -39.27
C LEU A 295 10.92 -0.75 -40.34
N PHE A 296 11.76 0.22 -40.02
CA PHE A 296 12.82 0.74 -40.87
C PHE A 296 14.19 0.51 -40.22
N ARG A 297 15.21 0.26 -41.05
CA ARG A 297 16.59 0.04 -40.63
C ARG A 297 17.55 0.91 -41.44
N SER A 298 18.49 1.53 -40.74
CA SER A 298 19.74 2.06 -41.27
C SER A 298 20.90 1.14 -40.88
N ASP A 299 21.97 1.12 -41.68
CA ASP A 299 23.26 0.49 -41.35
C ASP A 299 24.44 1.47 -41.55
N ASP A 300 24.17 2.77 -41.58
CA ASP A 300 25.13 3.86 -41.83
C ASP A 300 24.96 5.05 -40.85
N ARG A 301 24.55 4.75 -39.61
CA ARG A 301 24.21 5.74 -38.55
C ARG A 301 23.09 6.70 -38.96
N GLY A 302 22.07 6.21 -39.66
CA GLY A 302 20.88 6.98 -40.04
C GLY A 302 21.07 7.92 -41.24
N THR A 303 22.13 7.73 -42.04
CA THR A 303 22.40 8.51 -43.25
C THR A 303 21.49 8.08 -44.41
N SER A 304 21.17 6.78 -44.49
CA SER A 304 20.14 6.20 -45.34
C SER A 304 19.37 5.09 -44.61
N TRP A 305 18.13 4.87 -45.03
CA TRP A 305 17.19 3.93 -44.42
C TRP A 305 16.53 3.03 -45.46
N ARG A 306 15.91 1.95 -45.00
CA ARG A 306 15.00 1.11 -45.78
C ARG A 306 13.93 0.51 -44.88
N ALA A 307 12.73 0.29 -45.41
CA ALA A 307 11.77 -0.61 -44.76
C ALA A 307 12.35 -2.03 -44.70
N VAL A 308 12.19 -2.70 -43.57
CA VAL A 308 12.50 -4.13 -43.39
C VAL A 308 11.27 -4.95 -42.98
N ASN A 309 10.21 -4.31 -42.47
CA ASN A 309 8.94 -4.96 -42.18
C ASN A 309 7.72 -4.11 -42.58
N PHE A 310 6.62 -4.78 -42.89
CA PHE A 310 5.34 -4.21 -43.33
C PHE A 310 4.13 -4.77 -42.56
N ASP A 311 4.33 -5.70 -41.61
CA ASP A 311 3.25 -6.24 -40.78
C ASP A 311 2.84 -5.22 -39.70
N PRO A 312 1.59 -4.70 -39.68
CA PRO A 312 1.15 -3.74 -38.66
C PRO A 312 1.07 -4.35 -37.26
N ASN A 313 1.00 -5.68 -37.11
CA ASN A 313 0.86 -6.31 -35.79
C ASN A 313 2.09 -6.10 -34.88
N ILE A 314 3.27 -5.86 -35.46
CA ILE A 314 4.48 -5.55 -34.67
C ILE A 314 4.44 -4.15 -34.04
N ASN A 315 3.51 -3.29 -34.48
CA ASN A 315 3.22 -1.97 -33.90
C ASN A 315 1.71 -1.70 -33.86
N PHE A 316 0.94 -2.66 -33.33
CA PHE A 316 -0.51 -2.51 -33.11
C PHE A 316 -0.77 -1.29 -32.21
N ARG A 317 -1.65 -0.37 -32.61
CA ARG A 317 -1.95 0.91 -31.91
C ARG A 317 -0.69 1.75 -31.63
N PRO A 318 -0.12 2.39 -32.66
CA PRO A 318 1.19 3.05 -32.62
C PRO A 318 1.33 4.08 -31.50
N PHE A 319 0.29 4.87 -31.24
CA PHE A 319 0.32 5.91 -30.21
C PHE A 319 0.58 5.38 -28.80
N TYR A 320 0.35 4.10 -28.55
CA TYR A 320 0.37 3.52 -27.22
C TYR A 320 1.69 2.79 -26.91
N TYR A 321 2.19 1.99 -27.86
CA TYR A 321 3.49 1.31 -27.72
C TYR A 321 4.58 1.99 -28.58
N SER A 322 4.67 1.72 -29.89
CA SER A 322 5.76 2.18 -30.79
C SER A 322 7.16 2.08 -30.17
N ASP A 323 7.42 1.02 -29.40
CA ASP A 323 8.66 0.86 -28.66
C ASP A 323 9.43 -0.35 -29.22
N ILE A 324 10.75 -0.22 -29.38
CA ILE A 324 11.60 -1.29 -29.92
C ILE A 324 12.91 -1.40 -29.16
N ARG A 325 13.44 -2.62 -29.02
CA ARG A 325 14.71 -2.89 -28.32
C ARG A 325 15.59 -3.81 -29.17
N VAL A 326 16.89 -3.52 -29.22
CA VAL A 326 17.90 -4.34 -29.89
C VAL A 326 18.69 -5.11 -28.84
N ASP A 327 19.06 -6.36 -29.12
CA ASP A 327 19.94 -7.13 -28.23
C ASP A 327 21.30 -6.42 -28.08
N PRO A 328 21.77 -6.17 -26.84
CA PRO A 328 22.99 -5.41 -26.59
C PRO A 328 24.27 -6.09 -27.12
N THR A 329 24.19 -7.36 -27.52
CA THR A 329 25.28 -8.16 -28.12
C THR A 329 25.06 -8.53 -29.59
N ASN A 330 23.85 -8.39 -30.14
CA ASN A 330 23.53 -8.81 -31.52
C ASN A 330 22.61 -7.80 -32.25
N PRO A 331 23.08 -7.09 -33.30
CA PRO A 331 22.25 -6.14 -34.06
C PRO A 331 21.09 -6.79 -34.82
N GLU A 332 21.15 -8.10 -35.11
CA GLU A 332 20.09 -8.81 -35.85
C GLU A 332 18.97 -9.35 -34.94
N ARG A 333 19.12 -9.31 -33.61
CA ARG A 333 18.05 -9.70 -32.67
C ARG A 333 17.33 -8.45 -32.16
N VAL A 334 16.03 -8.38 -32.43
CA VAL A 334 15.20 -7.18 -32.21
C VAL A 334 13.88 -7.59 -31.59
N TYR A 335 13.40 -6.82 -30.61
CA TYR A 335 12.15 -7.03 -29.89
C TYR A 335 11.21 -5.85 -30.14
N SER A 336 10.00 -6.11 -30.63
CA SER A 336 8.95 -5.12 -30.81
C SER A 336 7.97 -5.18 -29.64
N LEU A 337 7.75 -4.03 -29.00
CA LEU A 337 6.79 -3.85 -27.91
C LEU A 337 5.47 -3.36 -28.51
N SER A 338 4.40 -4.06 -28.19
CA SER A 338 3.09 -4.02 -28.85
C SER A 338 2.07 -4.74 -27.94
N GLY A 339 0.81 -4.83 -28.35
CA GLY A 339 -0.21 -5.68 -27.72
C GLY A 339 0.19 -7.17 -27.62
N SER A 340 1.24 -7.59 -28.32
CA SER A 340 1.96 -8.85 -28.09
C SER A 340 3.46 -8.63 -28.24
N LEU A 341 4.27 -9.25 -27.37
CA LEU A 341 5.74 -9.18 -27.50
C LEU A 341 6.21 -10.01 -28.70
N MET A 342 6.88 -9.35 -29.64
CA MET A 342 7.39 -9.96 -30.87
C MET A 342 8.92 -9.96 -30.88
N MET A 343 9.55 -11.06 -31.28
CA MET A 343 11.01 -11.16 -31.45
C MET A 343 11.39 -11.51 -32.90
N SER A 344 12.39 -10.81 -33.42
CA SER A 344 13.10 -11.11 -34.66
C SER A 344 14.52 -11.59 -34.37
N THR A 345 15.08 -12.41 -35.25
CA THR A 345 16.49 -12.85 -35.23
C THR A 345 17.20 -12.64 -36.57
N ASP A 346 16.53 -12.01 -37.53
CA ASP A 346 16.99 -11.74 -38.89
C ASP A 346 17.00 -10.24 -39.20
N GLY A 347 17.21 -9.41 -38.17
CA GLY A 347 17.31 -7.96 -38.31
C GLY A 347 15.99 -7.25 -38.58
N GLY A 348 14.87 -7.83 -38.16
CA GLY A 348 13.53 -7.25 -38.26
C GLY A 348 12.74 -7.65 -39.51
N ARG A 349 13.24 -8.59 -40.32
CA ARG A 349 12.57 -9.02 -41.56
C ARG A 349 11.40 -9.97 -41.27
N THR A 350 11.57 -10.87 -40.31
CA THR A 350 10.52 -11.73 -39.76
C THR A 350 10.45 -11.61 -38.24
N PHE A 351 9.25 -11.79 -37.69
CA PHE A 351 8.99 -11.76 -36.25
C PHE A 351 8.16 -12.96 -35.82
N THR A 352 8.42 -13.47 -34.62
CA THR A 352 7.60 -14.49 -33.96
C THR A 352 7.06 -13.94 -32.63
N ARG A 353 5.80 -14.27 -32.29
CA ARG A 353 5.25 -13.93 -30.99
C ARG A 353 5.88 -14.82 -29.91
N ILE A 354 6.42 -14.17 -28.88
CA ILE A 354 6.98 -14.80 -27.69
C ILE A 354 6.11 -14.48 -26.46
N ALA A 355 6.49 -15.00 -25.29
CA ALA A 355 5.80 -14.75 -24.01
C ALA A 355 4.28 -15.06 -24.02
N ASN A 356 3.82 -16.04 -24.80
CA ASN A 356 2.39 -16.34 -25.03
C ASN A 356 1.53 -16.62 -23.77
N ASN A 357 2.16 -16.86 -22.61
CA ASN A 357 1.50 -17.17 -21.33
C ASN A 357 1.63 -16.04 -20.28
N VAL A 358 2.04 -14.82 -20.67
CA VAL A 358 2.01 -13.61 -19.82
C VAL A 358 1.00 -12.60 -20.37
N HIS A 359 0.68 -11.55 -19.62
CA HIS A 359 -0.22 -10.49 -20.10
C HIS A 359 0.35 -9.80 -21.35
N GLY A 360 -0.51 -9.49 -22.32
CA GLY A 360 -0.15 -8.68 -23.49
C GLY A 360 0.16 -7.23 -23.11
N ASP A 361 0.15 -6.33 -24.09
CA ASP A 361 0.32 -4.88 -23.86
C ASP A 361 1.67 -4.53 -23.21
N HIS A 362 2.76 -4.86 -23.90
CA HIS A 362 4.11 -4.70 -23.36
C HIS A 362 4.59 -3.27 -23.50
N GLN A 363 4.77 -2.56 -22.38
CA GLN A 363 5.18 -1.16 -22.34
C GLN A 363 6.68 -0.97 -22.08
N SER A 364 7.31 -1.93 -21.39
CA SER A 364 8.69 -1.80 -20.94
C SER A 364 9.49 -3.10 -21.05
N PHE A 365 10.76 -2.99 -21.40
CA PHE A 365 11.64 -4.12 -21.71
C PHE A 365 13.11 -3.71 -21.57
N TRP A 366 13.84 -4.44 -20.73
CA TRP A 366 15.26 -4.25 -20.44
C TRP A 366 16.00 -5.58 -20.60
N ILE A 367 17.08 -5.56 -21.36
CA ILE A 367 17.95 -6.71 -21.63
C ILE A 367 19.27 -6.45 -20.93
N ASP A 368 19.75 -7.38 -20.11
CA ASP A 368 21.00 -7.19 -19.37
C ASP A 368 22.20 -7.18 -20.34
N PRO A 369 22.96 -6.06 -20.46
CA PRO A 369 24.04 -5.97 -21.43
C PRO A 369 25.30 -6.75 -21.02
N ALA A 370 25.33 -7.36 -19.82
CA ALA A 370 26.33 -8.35 -19.44
C ALA A 370 25.85 -9.80 -19.59
N ASN A 371 24.53 -10.04 -19.71
CA ASN A 371 23.95 -11.38 -19.92
C ASN A 371 22.59 -11.29 -20.64
N PRO A 372 22.52 -11.28 -21.98
CA PRO A 372 21.27 -11.11 -22.73
C PRO A 372 20.20 -12.20 -22.52
N ASN A 373 20.51 -13.29 -21.81
CA ASN A 373 19.49 -14.25 -21.39
C ASN A 373 18.63 -13.72 -20.23
N ARG A 374 19.16 -12.79 -19.42
CA ARG A 374 18.42 -12.07 -18.37
C ARG A 374 17.67 -10.90 -19.00
N ILE A 375 16.35 -10.96 -18.92
CA ILE A 375 15.44 -9.94 -19.46
C ILE A 375 14.41 -9.60 -18.39
N LEU A 376 14.13 -8.31 -18.24
CA LEU A 376 13.02 -7.77 -17.45
C LEU A 376 12.00 -7.20 -18.43
N SER A 377 10.72 -7.53 -18.28
CA SER A 377 9.64 -6.98 -19.11
C SER A 377 8.45 -6.57 -18.24
N GLY A 378 7.93 -5.38 -18.47
CA GLY A 378 6.68 -4.88 -17.90
C GLY A 378 5.59 -4.72 -18.96
N SER A 379 4.35 -4.87 -18.52
CA SER A 379 3.15 -4.75 -19.34
C SER A 379 1.96 -4.25 -18.52
N ASP A 380 0.79 -4.12 -19.13
CA ASP A 380 -0.44 -3.68 -18.44
C ASP A 380 -0.89 -4.64 -17.32
N GLY A 381 -0.44 -5.91 -17.35
CA GLY A 381 -0.67 -6.93 -16.32
C GLY A 381 0.51 -7.19 -15.37
N GLY A 382 1.41 -6.22 -15.15
CA GLY A 382 2.51 -6.32 -14.19
C GLY A 382 3.89 -6.48 -14.84
N PHE A 383 4.73 -7.34 -14.26
CA PHE A 383 6.07 -7.60 -14.81
C PHE A 383 6.54 -9.04 -14.64
N GLN A 384 7.47 -9.42 -15.51
CA GLN A 384 8.03 -10.74 -15.62
C GLN A 384 9.55 -10.72 -15.85
N VAL A 385 10.23 -11.78 -15.40
CA VAL A 385 11.67 -11.99 -15.55
C VAL A 385 11.92 -13.23 -16.39
N SER A 386 12.81 -13.14 -17.38
CA SER A 386 13.35 -14.29 -18.11
C SER A 386 14.83 -14.48 -17.79
N PHE A 387 15.27 -15.73 -17.81
CA PHE A 387 16.66 -16.13 -17.59
C PHE A 387 17.25 -16.96 -18.76
N ASP A 388 16.49 -17.13 -19.85
CA ASP A 388 16.82 -18.01 -20.98
C ASP A 388 16.76 -17.34 -22.37
N GLY A 389 16.66 -16.01 -22.40
CA GLY A 389 16.53 -15.21 -23.63
C GLY A 389 15.08 -15.07 -24.11
N ALA A 390 14.14 -14.87 -23.19
CA ALA A 390 12.70 -14.68 -23.43
C ALA A 390 11.96 -15.89 -24.04
N LYS A 391 12.45 -17.12 -23.79
CA LYS A 391 11.73 -18.37 -24.13
C LYS A 391 10.73 -18.73 -23.03
N THR A 392 11.14 -18.57 -21.77
CA THR A 392 10.28 -18.69 -20.59
C THR A 392 10.36 -17.44 -19.71
N PHE A 393 9.32 -17.21 -18.91
CA PHE A 393 9.17 -16.04 -18.05
C PHE A 393 8.58 -16.46 -16.69
N GLU A 394 9.15 -15.95 -15.60
CA GLU A 394 8.53 -15.95 -14.27
C GLU A 394 7.73 -14.65 -14.10
N ILE A 395 6.44 -14.75 -13.81
CA ILE A 395 5.57 -13.60 -13.49
C ILE A 395 5.69 -13.30 -11.99
N VAL A 396 6.04 -12.07 -11.62
CA VAL A 396 6.42 -11.71 -10.24
C VAL A 396 5.34 -10.85 -9.57
N ASN A 397 4.22 -11.50 -9.26
CA ASN A 397 3.03 -10.86 -8.70
C ASN A 397 3.09 -10.78 -7.16
N ASN A 398 4.04 -9.99 -6.65
CA ASN A 398 4.22 -9.67 -5.23
C ASN A 398 4.26 -8.18 -4.87
N ILE A 399 3.96 -7.30 -5.84
CA ILE A 399 3.66 -5.87 -5.61
C ILE A 399 2.23 -5.56 -6.03
N VAL A 400 1.64 -4.55 -5.39
CA VAL A 400 0.28 -4.06 -5.71
C VAL A 400 0.39 -2.88 -6.68
N LEU A 401 -0.04 -3.11 -7.92
CA LEU A 401 -0.11 -2.11 -9.00
C LEU A 401 -1.54 -1.93 -9.57
N SER A 402 -2.55 -2.56 -8.97
CA SER A 402 -3.93 -2.57 -9.47
C SER A 402 -4.51 -1.16 -9.61
N GLN A 403 -5.11 -0.90 -10.78
CA GLN A 403 -5.68 0.37 -11.19
C GLN A 403 -7.21 0.29 -11.21
N TYR A 404 -7.86 0.53 -10.06
CA TYR A 404 -9.31 0.50 -9.94
C TYR A 404 -9.98 1.66 -10.70
N TYR A 405 -11.10 1.34 -11.35
CA TYR A 405 -12.08 2.33 -11.81
C TYR A 405 -13.14 2.59 -10.74
N HIS A 406 -13.85 1.54 -10.30
CA HIS A 406 -14.94 1.60 -9.31
C HIS A 406 -14.81 0.52 -8.25
N ILE A 407 -15.44 0.72 -7.09
CA ILE A 407 -15.34 -0.19 -5.94
C ILE A 407 -16.67 -0.30 -5.17
N THR A 408 -17.04 -1.52 -4.80
CA THR A 408 -18.24 -1.77 -3.97
C THR A 408 -18.04 -3.00 -3.07
N TYR A 409 -19.05 -3.37 -2.31
CA TYR A 409 -19.00 -4.41 -1.28
C TYR A 409 -20.26 -5.30 -1.29
N ASP A 410 -20.19 -6.43 -0.58
CA ASP A 410 -21.36 -7.21 -0.19
C ASP A 410 -21.56 -7.23 1.34
N MET A 411 -22.53 -8.02 1.81
CA MET A 411 -22.85 -8.15 3.23
C MET A 411 -22.38 -9.49 3.85
N ARG A 412 -21.40 -10.20 3.27
CA ARG A 412 -20.78 -11.40 3.90
C ARG A 412 -20.08 -11.03 5.21
N VAL A 413 -19.67 -12.03 6.00
CA VAL A 413 -18.86 -11.87 7.23
C VAL A 413 -17.71 -12.88 7.19
N PRO A 414 -16.48 -12.48 6.82
CA PRO A 414 -16.07 -11.13 6.39
C PRO A 414 -16.72 -10.74 5.06
N TYR A 415 -16.94 -9.44 4.84
CA TYR A 415 -17.49 -8.95 3.57
C TYR A 415 -16.46 -9.05 2.44
N HIS A 416 -16.91 -9.13 1.20
CA HIS A 416 -16.03 -9.02 0.04
C HIS A 416 -16.07 -7.62 -0.57
N VAL A 417 -14.92 -7.22 -1.11
CA VAL A 417 -14.72 -6.02 -1.92
C VAL A 417 -14.70 -6.43 -3.40
N TYR A 418 -15.41 -5.67 -4.21
CA TYR A 418 -15.63 -5.89 -5.64
C TYR A 418 -15.15 -4.66 -6.41
N GLY A 419 -14.58 -4.84 -7.61
CA GLY A 419 -14.30 -3.70 -8.49
C GLY A 419 -13.61 -4.06 -9.79
N GLY A 420 -13.75 -3.16 -10.77
CA GLY A 420 -13.17 -3.29 -12.10
C GLY A 420 -11.82 -2.58 -12.25
N LEU A 421 -10.94 -3.16 -13.06
CA LEU A 421 -9.56 -2.70 -13.26
C LEU A 421 -9.26 -2.38 -14.73
N GLN A 422 -8.44 -1.34 -14.93
CA GLN A 422 -7.77 -1.02 -16.20
C GLN A 422 -7.08 -2.27 -16.78
N ASP A 423 -7.45 -2.65 -18.01
CA ASP A 423 -6.99 -3.80 -18.82
C ASP A 423 -7.07 -5.21 -18.18
N ASN A 424 -7.29 -5.30 -16.87
CA ASN A 424 -7.08 -6.51 -16.05
C ASN A 424 -8.38 -7.17 -15.55
N GLY A 425 -9.54 -6.72 -16.01
CA GLY A 425 -10.85 -7.31 -15.73
C GLY A 425 -11.47 -6.95 -14.36
N ASN A 426 -12.49 -7.71 -13.99
CA ASN A 426 -13.32 -7.49 -12.81
C ASN A 426 -12.97 -8.48 -11.69
N TRP A 427 -12.71 -7.99 -10.48
CA TRP A 427 -12.14 -8.78 -9.37
C TRP A 427 -12.94 -8.69 -8.07
N VAL A 428 -12.89 -9.78 -7.30
CA VAL A 428 -13.55 -9.92 -5.99
C VAL A 428 -12.61 -10.60 -5.00
N GLY A 429 -12.59 -10.12 -3.76
CA GLY A 429 -11.80 -10.69 -2.67
C GLY A 429 -12.22 -10.18 -1.30
N PRO A 430 -11.79 -10.84 -0.21
CA PRO A 430 -12.35 -10.58 1.12
C PRO A 430 -11.65 -9.42 1.84
N SER A 431 -12.41 -8.65 2.63
CA SER A 431 -11.86 -7.58 3.49
C SER A 431 -10.96 -8.09 4.62
N ALA A 432 -11.08 -9.37 4.94
CA ALA A 432 -10.29 -10.14 5.89
C ALA A 432 -10.42 -11.64 5.57
N THR A 433 -9.43 -12.47 5.87
CA THR A 433 -9.58 -13.94 5.88
C THR A 433 -9.83 -14.44 7.32
N ARG A 434 -9.76 -15.76 7.53
CA ARG A 434 -9.67 -16.38 8.86
C ARG A 434 -8.35 -17.16 9.02
N PHE A 435 -7.33 -16.73 8.26
CA PHE A 435 -6.03 -17.36 8.16
C PHE A 435 -4.97 -16.52 8.88
N ARG A 436 -4.01 -17.16 9.55
CA ARG A 436 -2.84 -16.49 10.16
C ARG A 436 -1.97 -15.79 9.11
N GLU A 437 -2.04 -16.28 7.86
CA GLU A 437 -1.27 -15.78 6.73
C GLU A 437 -1.81 -14.45 6.14
N GLY A 438 -2.97 -13.96 6.59
CA GLY A 438 -3.59 -12.73 6.06
C GLY A 438 -4.47 -12.96 4.82
N ILE A 439 -4.67 -11.91 4.02
CA ILE A 439 -5.37 -11.95 2.74
C ILE A 439 -4.32 -12.18 1.65
N ARG A 440 -4.35 -13.34 1.00
CA ARG A 440 -3.31 -13.70 0.03
C ARG A 440 -3.77 -13.31 -1.37
N LYS A 441 -2.83 -13.21 -2.32
CA LYS A 441 -3.18 -12.97 -3.73
C LYS A 441 -4.21 -14.01 -4.23
N ASP A 442 -4.05 -15.28 -3.84
CA ASP A 442 -4.90 -16.40 -4.28
C ASP A 442 -6.23 -16.52 -3.49
N ASP A 443 -6.53 -15.57 -2.61
CA ASP A 443 -7.87 -15.40 -2.02
C ASP A 443 -8.71 -14.37 -2.80
N TRP A 444 -8.13 -13.71 -3.82
CA TRP A 444 -8.82 -12.87 -4.81
C TRP A 444 -9.04 -13.64 -6.11
N TYR A 445 -10.23 -13.48 -6.72
CA TYR A 445 -10.62 -14.15 -7.96
C TYR A 445 -11.26 -13.19 -8.97
N THR A 446 -11.13 -13.53 -10.27
CA THR A 446 -11.75 -12.80 -11.38
C THR A 446 -13.20 -13.23 -11.60
N VAL A 447 -14.04 -12.29 -12.03
CA VAL A 447 -15.45 -12.50 -12.41
C VAL A 447 -15.63 -12.45 -13.92
N SER A 448 -14.92 -11.53 -14.60
CA SER A 448 -14.98 -11.31 -16.05
C SER A 448 -13.75 -10.51 -16.51
N GLY A 449 -13.44 -10.57 -17.82
CA GLY A 449 -12.26 -9.91 -18.42
C GLY A 449 -12.58 -8.64 -19.21
N GLY A 450 -11.56 -8.10 -19.90
CA GLY A 450 -11.56 -6.78 -20.53
C GLY A 450 -10.90 -5.72 -19.63
N ASP A 451 -11.04 -4.42 -19.92
CA ASP A 451 -11.09 -3.46 -18.82
C ASP A 451 -12.35 -3.79 -18.02
N GLY A 452 -12.20 -3.94 -16.71
CA GLY A 452 -13.33 -4.03 -15.80
C GLY A 452 -13.77 -2.65 -15.34
N PHE A 453 -15.07 -2.43 -15.17
CA PHE A 453 -15.61 -1.17 -14.64
C PHE A 453 -16.48 -1.40 -13.39
N PHE A 454 -17.80 -1.56 -13.55
CA PHE A 454 -18.71 -1.76 -12.43
C PHE A 454 -18.86 -3.25 -12.15
N VAL A 455 -18.86 -3.61 -10.87
CA VAL A 455 -18.98 -5.01 -10.41
C VAL A 455 -19.97 -5.04 -9.25
N GLN A 456 -21.26 -5.08 -9.57
CA GLN A 456 -22.35 -4.97 -8.60
C GLN A 456 -22.85 -6.35 -8.18
N PRO A 457 -22.64 -6.81 -6.93
CA PRO A 457 -23.31 -7.99 -6.41
C PRO A 457 -24.81 -7.74 -6.15
N ASP A 458 -25.63 -8.78 -6.31
CA ASP A 458 -26.96 -8.83 -5.69
C ASP A 458 -26.77 -8.97 -4.18
N LEU A 459 -27.12 -7.94 -3.40
CA LEU A 459 -26.92 -7.94 -1.94
C LEU A 459 -27.77 -8.99 -1.19
N SER A 460 -28.78 -9.58 -1.84
CA SER A 460 -29.55 -10.71 -1.32
C SER A 460 -28.96 -12.08 -1.69
N SER A 461 -28.14 -12.14 -2.74
CA SER A 461 -27.52 -13.36 -3.27
C SER A 461 -26.12 -13.05 -3.85
N PRO A 462 -25.10 -12.77 -3.03
CA PRO A 462 -23.83 -12.14 -3.47
C PRO A 462 -22.91 -13.01 -4.33
N ASN A 463 -23.31 -14.26 -4.63
CA ASN A 463 -22.71 -15.06 -5.71
C ASN A 463 -23.21 -14.65 -7.10
N ILE A 464 -24.37 -13.99 -7.20
CA ILE A 464 -24.89 -13.41 -8.42
C ILE A 464 -24.31 -11.99 -8.56
N VAL A 465 -23.53 -11.78 -9.62
CA VAL A 465 -22.75 -10.56 -9.84
C VAL A 465 -23.01 -10.01 -11.23
N TYR A 466 -23.41 -8.74 -11.31
CA TYR A 466 -23.46 -7.98 -12.54
C TYR A 466 -22.08 -7.35 -12.76
N SER A 467 -21.53 -7.47 -13.97
CA SER A 467 -20.25 -6.85 -14.33
C SER A 467 -20.23 -6.42 -15.78
N ASP A 468 -19.48 -5.37 -16.10
CA ASP A 468 -19.32 -4.91 -17.47
C ASP A 468 -17.86 -4.66 -17.90
N SER A 469 -17.74 -4.34 -19.19
CA SER A 469 -16.50 -4.10 -19.94
C SER A 469 -16.79 -3.21 -21.16
N GLN A 470 -15.74 -2.83 -21.91
CA GLN A 470 -15.69 -1.60 -22.72
C GLN A 470 -16.86 -1.43 -23.70
N GLY A 471 -17.48 -0.25 -23.72
CA GLY A 471 -18.53 0.07 -24.69
C GLY A 471 -19.84 -0.69 -24.46
N GLY A 472 -20.19 -0.93 -23.19
CA GLY A 472 -21.49 -1.46 -22.78
C GLY A 472 -21.63 -2.98 -22.82
N ASN A 473 -20.54 -3.73 -22.69
CA ASN A 473 -20.55 -5.20 -22.68
C ASN A 473 -20.84 -5.74 -21.28
N ILE A 474 -22.12 -5.69 -20.88
CA ILE A 474 -22.63 -6.09 -19.56
C ILE A 474 -23.02 -7.58 -19.52
N SER A 475 -22.65 -8.28 -18.44
CA SER A 475 -22.98 -9.67 -18.18
C SER A 475 -23.40 -9.90 -16.71
N ILE A 476 -24.13 -10.98 -16.46
CA ILE A 476 -24.41 -11.52 -15.13
C ILE A 476 -23.70 -12.87 -14.95
N ILE A 477 -23.07 -13.08 -13.81
CA ILE A 477 -22.25 -14.26 -13.49
C ILE A 477 -22.71 -14.84 -12.15
N ASP A 478 -22.87 -16.17 -12.09
CA ASP A 478 -22.92 -16.90 -10.82
C ASP A 478 -21.52 -17.41 -10.44
N THR A 479 -20.90 -16.77 -9.44
CA THR A 479 -19.54 -17.12 -8.99
C THR A 479 -19.45 -18.47 -8.28
N ASN A 480 -20.57 -19.14 -7.98
CA ASN A 480 -20.55 -20.51 -7.45
C ASN A 480 -20.38 -21.57 -8.55
N THR A 481 -20.84 -21.29 -9.78
CA THR A 481 -20.86 -22.25 -10.89
C THR A 481 -20.03 -21.83 -12.09
N GLY A 482 -19.62 -20.56 -12.18
CA GLY A 482 -18.94 -19.99 -13.34
C GLY A 482 -19.87 -19.73 -14.53
N VAL A 483 -21.19 -19.92 -14.38
CA VAL A 483 -22.17 -19.63 -15.43
C VAL A 483 -22.23 -18.12 -15.64
N SER A 484 -21.94 -17.69 -16.86
CA SER A 484 -21.99 -16.29 -17.30
C SER A 484 -23.00 -16.13 -18.44
N ARG A 485 -23.79 -15.05 -18.41
CA ARG A 485 -24.72 -14.66 -19.47
C ARG A 485 -24.55 -13.17 -19.78
N THR A 486 -24.27 -12.85 -21.03
CA THR A 486 -24.32 -11.46 -21.54
C THR A 486 -25.76 -10.95 -21.51
N ILE A 487 -25.96 -9.72 -21.02
CA ILE A 487 -27.30 -9.13 -20.76
C ILE A 487 -27.52 -7.77 -21.45
N ASN A 488 -26.75 -7.43 -22.48
CA ASN A 488 -26.87 -6.15 -23.20
C ASN A 488 -28.33 -5.78 -23.54
N PRO A 489 -28.81 -4.55 -23.20
CA PRO A 489 -30.17 -4.09 -23.52
C PRO A 489 -30.54 -4.05 -25.01
N TYR A 490 -29.57 -4.23 -25.92
CA TYR A 490 -29.79 -4.27 -27.36
C TYR A 490 -28.71 -5.12 -28.05
N PRO A 491 -29.08 -6.10 -28.90
CA PRO A 491 -28.15 -7.09 -29.46
C PRO A 491 -27.37 -6.58 -30.70
N ARG A 492 -26.84 -5.36 -30.65
CA ARG A 492 -25.85 -4.82 -31.61
C ARG A 492 -24.60 -4.46 -30.84
N LYS A 493 -23.45 -5.10 -31.13
CA LYS A 493 -22.18 -4.83 -30.45
C LYS A 493 -21.80 -3.34 -30.60
N VAL A 494 -21.63 -2.64 -29.48
CA VAL A 494 -21.37 -1.18 -29.46
C VAL A 494 -19.89 -0.84 -29.26
N GLY A 495 -19.17 -1.56 -28.39
CA GLY A 495 -17.73 -1.32 -28.12
C GLY A 495 -16.80 -1.58 -29.31
N SER A 496 -15.53 -1.89 -29.03
CA SER A 496 -14.40 -1.99 -29.98
C SER A 496 -14.73 -2.80 -31.26
N THR A 497 -15.16 -2.06 -32.30
CA THR A 497 -15.65 -2.60 -33.59
C THR A 497 -15.06 -1.86 -34.79
N GLY A 498 -14.14 -0.91 -34.57
CA GLY A 498 -13.43 -0.18 -35.63
C GLY A 498 -14.25 0.95 -36.28
N GLY A 499 -15.55 1.07 -36.00
CA GLY A 499 -16.44 2.08 -36.57
C GLY A 499 -16.78 3.24 -35.64
N PRO A 500 -17.26 4.38 -36.19
CA PRO A 500 -17.80 5.50 -35.43
C PRO A 500 -19.23 5.22 -34.91
N ILE A 501 -19.68 6.00 -33.92
CA ILE A 501 -20.96 5.75 -33.21
C ILE A 501 -22.16 6.61 -33.64
N PHE A 502 -22.03 7.48 -34.65
CA PHE A 502 -23.10 8.41 -35.01
C PHE A 502 -24.44 7.73 -35.39
N ASP A 503 -24.41 6.53 -35.95
CA ASP A 503 -25.58 5.72 -36.34
C ASP A 503 -26.08 4.73 -35.26
N TYR A 504 -25.55 4.81 -34.03
CA TYR A 504 -25.94 3.88 -32.96
C TYR A 504 -27.16 4.38 -32.19
N LYS A 505 -28.23 3.57 -32.21
CA LYS A 505 -29.47 3.80 -31.44
C LYS A 505 -29.19 4.02 -29.95
N TYR A 506 -28.36 3.13 -29.38
CA TYR A 506 -27.85 3.27 -28.04
C TYR A 506 -26.33 3.35 -28.08
N ARG A 507 -25.78 4.38 -27.44
CA ARG A 507 -24.34 4.66 -27.32
C ARG A 507 -23.95 4.40 -25.88
N PHE A 508 -22.88 3.65 -25.63
CA PHE A 508 -22.38 3.36 -24.28
C PHE A 508 -20.97 3.94 -24.14
N ASN A 509 -20.62 4.43 -22.95
CA ASN A 509 -19.28 4.93 -22.69
C ASN A 509 -18.24 3.79 -22.76
N TRP A 510 -16.95 4.14 -22.77
CA TRP A 510 -15.87 3.22 -22.37
C TRP A 510 -16.21 2.57 -21.02
N ASN A 511 -16.65 3.38 -20.04
CA ASN A 511 -16.98 3.02 -18.67
C ASN A 511 -18.45 3.39 -18.34
N PRO A 512 -19.44 2.55 -18.68
CA PRO A 512 -20.86 2.84 -18.48
C PRO A 512 -21.40 2.37 -17.09
N PRO A 513 -22.30 3.12 -16.43
CA PRO A 513 -22.69 2.85 -15.05
C PRO A 513 -23.67 1.69 -14.86
N ILE A 514 -23.35 0.78 -13.94
CA ILE A 514 -24.29 -0.17 -13.30
C ILE A 514 -24.57 0.32 -11.87
N VAL A 515 -25.85 0.42 -11.48
CA VAL A 515 -26.24 0.77 -10.10
C VAL A 515 -27.42 -0.08 -9.63
N ALA A 516 -27.30 -0.70 -8.45
CA ALA A 516 -28.43 -1.35 -7.77
C ALA A 516 -29.30 -0.31 -7.03
N SER A 517 -30.62 -0.52 -6.99
CA SER A 517 -31.50 0.37 -6.23
C SER A 517 -31.30 0.19 -4.71
N PRO A 518 -31.18 1.28 -3.93
CA PRO A 518 -31.18 1.21 -2.47
C PRO A 518 -32.54 0.77 -1.88
N HIS A 519 -33.60 0.72 -2.69
CA HIS A 519 -34.97 0.34 -2.26
C HIS A 519 -35.36 -1.09 -2.62
N ASP A 520 -34.71 -1.70 -3.63
CA ASP A 520 -34.97 -3.06 -4.10
C ASP A 520 -33.67 -3.66 -4.69
N PRO A 521 -33.04 -4.66 -4.04
CA PRO A 521 -31.78 -5.23 -4.51
C PRO A 521 -31.91 -5.99 -5.85
N LYS A 522 -33.13 -6.28 -6.32
CA LYS A 522 -33.37 -6.87 -7.65
C LYS A 522 -33.45 -5.84 -8.77
N THR A 523 -33.73 -4.58 -8.44
CA THR A 523 -33.75 -3.49 -9.41
C THR A 523 -32.31 -3.07 -9.71
N ILE A 524 -31.88 -3.28 -10.96
CA ILE A 524 -30.61 -2.78 -11.48
C ILE A 524 -30.88 -1.74 -12.56
N TYR A 525 -30.18 -0.62 -12.47
CA TYR A 525 -30.07 0.38 -13.52
C TYR A 525 -28.76 0.21 -14.28
N PHE A 526 -28.81 0.46 -15.59
CA PHE A 526 -27.66 0.52 -16.48
C PHE A 526 -27.88 1.68 -17.47
N ALA A 527 -26.84 2.34 -17.95
CA ALA A 527 -27.04 3.45 -18.90
C ALA A 527 -26.08 3.47 -20.10
N GLY A 528 -26.63 3.94 -21.20
CA GLY A 528 -25.90 4.44 -22.36
C GLY A 528 -26.19 5.93 -22.53
N ASN A 529 -26.69 6.36 -23.68
CA ASN A 529 -27.34 7.66 -23.85
C ASN A 529 -28.75 7.72 -23.24
N VAL A 530 -29.31 6.58 -22.85
CA VAL A 530 -30.59 6.43 -22.13
C VAL A 530 -30.39 5.58 -20.88
N VAL A 531 -31.28 5.73 -19.89
CA VAL A 531 -31.32 4.88 -18.69
C VAL A 531 -32.17 3.64 -18.97
N PHE A 532 -31.61 2.48 -18.70
CA PHE A 532 -32.28 1.19 -18.69
C PHE A 532 -32.51 0.71 -17.25
N LYS A 533 -33.64 0.04 -17.02
CA LYS A 533 -33.98 -0.65 -15.77
C LYS A 533 -34.30 -2.12 -16.04
N THR A 534 -33.80 -3.02 -15.21
CA THR A 534 -34.25 -4.42 -15.11
C THR A 534 -34.64 -4.75 -13.67
N SER A 535 -35.54 -5.71 -13.50
CA SER A 535 -35.84 -6.38 -12.23
C SER A 535 -35.90 -7.90 -12.38
N ASP A 536 -35.41 -8.43 -13.51
CA ASP A 536 -35.45 -9.84 -13.91
C ASP A 536 -34.07 -10.37 -14.31
N GLN A 537 -33.01 -9.86 -13.66
CA GLN A 537 -31.62 -10.22 -13.94
C GLN A 537 -31.19 -9.94 -15.40
N GLY A 538 -31.76 -8.90 -16.02
CA GLY A 538 -31.49 -8.57 -17.42
C GLY A 538 -31.97 -9.66 -18.38
N HIS A 539 -33.11 -10.29 -18.10
CA HIS A 539 -33.87 -11.03 -19.11
C HIS A 539 -34.69 -10.06 -19.99
N SER A 540 -35.11 -8.92 -19.42
CA SER A 540 -35.67 -7.77 -20.12
C SER A 540 -35.12 -6.45 -19.56
N TRP A 541 -35.21 -5.40 -20.37
CA TRP A 541 -34.80 -4.04 -20.01
C TRP A 541 -35.87 -3.03 -20.44
N GLN A 542 -36.35 -2.25 -19.48
CA GLN A 542 -37.21 -1.11 -19.72
C GLN A 542 -36.34 0.14 -19.94
N VAL A 543 -36.56 0.88 -21.02
CA VAL A 543 -36.01 2.24 -21.16
C VAL A 543 -36.87 3.19 -20.33
N ILE A 544 -36.25 3.94 -19.42
CA ILE A 544 -36.93 4.87 -18.50
C ILE A 544 -36.49 6.33 -18.70
N SER A 545 -35.95 6.68 -19.86
CA SER A 545 -35.61 8.06 -20.23
C SER A 545 -35.67 8.28 -21.76
N PRO A 546 -35.79 9.53 -22.23
CA PRO A 546 -35.32 9.90 -23.58
C PRO A 546 -33.79 9.84 -23.65
N ASP A 547 -33.19 10.23 -24.79
CA ASP A 547 -31.75 10.51 -24.86
C ASP A 547 -31.44 11.69 -23.91
N LEU A 548 -30.59 11.46 -22.90
CA LEU A 548 -30.26 12.46 -21.86
C LEU A 548 -28.97 13.24 -22.17
N THR A 549 -28.45 13.10 -23.39
CA THR A 549 -27.18 13.66 -23.85
C THR A 549 -27.45 14.77 -24.87
N THR A 550 -26.45 15.59 -25.19
CA THR A 550 -26.50 16.55 -26.31
C THR A 550 -26.70 15.87 -27.67
N ASN A 551 -26.32 14.58 -27.78
CA ASN A 551 -26.32 13.80 -29.02
C ASN A 551 -25.56 14.49 -30.18
N ASP A 552 -24.54 15.30 -29.87
CA ASP A 552 -23.72 16.02 -30.84
C ASP A 552 -23.04 15.04 -31.81
N LYS A 553 -23.45 15.09 -33.08
CA LYS A 553 -22.94 14.21 -34.14
C LYS A 553 -21.53 14.55 -34.59
N SER A 554 -21.02 15.75 -34.31
CA SER A 554 -19.61 16.10 -34.54
C SER A 554 -18.67 15.35 -33.59
N LYS A 555 -19.17 14.95 -32.41
CA LYS A 555 -18.46 14.18 -31.37
C LYS A 555 -18.68 12.67 -31.43
N GLN A 556 -19.32 12.18 -32.50
CA GLN A 556 -19.65 10.75 -32.69
C GLN A 556 -18.97 10.17 -33.95
N GLN A 557 -17.94 10.85 -34.44
CA GLN A 557 -17.14 10.51 -35.62
C GLN A 557 -16.01 9.51 -35.27
N SER A 558 -15.19 9.13 -36.26
CA SER A 558 -14.03 8.27 -36.01
C SER A 558 -12.92 9.00 -35.25
N SER A 559 -12.24 8.29 -34.36
CA SER A 559 -10.99 8.69 -33.72
C SER A 559 -9.79 8.21 -34.53
N GLY A 560 -8.69 8.97 -34.55
CA GLY A 560 -7.45 8.60 -35.23
C GLY A 560 -6.70 9.73 -35.93
N GLY A 561 -5.64 9.33 -36.61
CA GLY A 561 -4.78 10.20 -37.41
C GLY A 561 -5.15 10.25 -38.89
N PRO A 562 -4.37 10.98 -39.72
CA PRO A 562 -4.46 10.83 -41.15
C PRO A 562 -3.85 9.50 -41.63
N VAL A 563 -3.10 8.79 -40.78
CA VAL A 563 -2.43 7.51 -41.08
C VAL A 563 -3.36 6.31 -40.82
N GLY A 564 -3.93 6.20 -39.61
CA GLY A 564 -4.79 5.11 -39.16
C GLY A 564 -5.87 5.56 -38.16
N VAL A 565 -6.85 4.68 -37.89
CA VAL A 565 -8.00 4.94 -36.99
C VAL A 565 -7.96 4.11 -35.71
N ASP A 566 -8.31 4.70 -34.57
CA ASP A 566 -8.31 4.05 -33.25
C ASP A 566 -9.72 4.06 -32.59
N ASN A 567 -10.69 3.44 -33.27
CA ASN A 567 -12.08 3.35 -32.79
C ASN A 567 -12.25 2.23 -31.75
N THR A 568 -11.77 2.46 -30.52
CA THR A 568 -11.79 1.46 -29.43
C THR A 568 -12.87 1.63 -28.37
N ALA A 569 -13.78 2.61 -28.52
CA ALA A 569 -14.75 3.07 -27.52
C ALA A 569 -14.20 3.99 -26.41
N ALA A 570 -12.88 4.17 -26.31
CA ALA A 570 -12.26 5.09 -25.33
C ALA A 570 -12.60 6.57 -25.59
N GLU A 571 -12.93 6.90 -26.83
CA GLU A 571 -13.30 8.22 -27.33
C GLU A 571 -14.80 8.33 -27.68
N PHE A 572 -15.63 7.40 -27.19
CA PHE A 572 -17.09 7.50 -27.37
C PHE A 572 -17.68 8.57 -26.45
N HIS A 573 -18.55 9.39 -27.02
CA HIS A 573 -19.09 10.59 -26.40
C HIS A 573 -20.60 10.72 -26.64
N CYS A 574 -21.24 11.61 -25.89
CA CYS A 574 -22.68 11.78 -25.79
C CYS A 574 -23.32 10.52 -25.18
N THR A 575 -22.88 10.18 -23.97
CA THR A 575 -23.27 9.02 -23.14
C THR A 575 -23.36 9.38 -21.64
N ILE A 576 -24.14 8.62 -20.87
CA ILE A 576 -24.26 8.74 -19.40
C ILE A 576 -23.10 8.00 -18.74
N LEU A 577 -22.47 8.64 -17.77
CA LEU A 577 -21.32 8.17 -16.99
C LEU A 577 -21.70 7.66 -15.60
N THR A 578 -22.70 8.29 -14.99
CA THR A 578 -23.05 8.09 -13.58
C THR A 578 -24.57 8.14 -13.38
N ILE A 579 -25.07 7.31 -12.47
CA ILE A 579 -26.47 7.23 -12.04
C ILE A 579 -26.47 7.28 -10.51
N ALA A 580 -27.44 7.97 -9.90
CA ALA A 580 -27.68 7.89 -8.46
C ALA A 580 -29.19 7.93 -8.15
N GLU A 581 -29.77 6.82 -7.68
CA GLU A 581 -31.10 6.82 -7.07
C GLU A 581 -30.99 7.26 -5.60
N SER A 582 -31.85 8.20 -5.17
CA SER A 582 -31.81 8.71 -3.79
C SER A 582 -32.12 7.61 -2.77
N PRO A 583 -31.25 7.36 -1.78
CA PRO A 583 -31.53 6.44 -0.67
C PRO A 583 -32.75 6.86 0.17
N VAL A 584 -33.15 8.13 0.10
CA VAL A 584 -34.25 8.71 0.91
C VAL A 584 -35.61 8.57 0.23
N LYS A 585 -35.68 8.53 -1.11
CA LYS A 585 -36.96 8.49 -1.85
C LYS A 585 -36.84 7.70 -3.17
N PRO A 586 -37.57 6.58 -3.34
CA PRO A 586 -37.55 5.81 -4.58
C PRO A 586 -38.09 6.63 -5.75
N GLY A 587 -37.54 6.39 -6.95
CA GLY A 587 -37.91 7.10 -8.18
C GLY A 587 -37.39 8.54 -8.28
N VAL A 588 -36.61 9.02 -7.31
CA VAL A 588 -35.73 10.18 -7.50
C VAL A 588 -34.38 9.67 -8.00
N ILE A 589 -34.09 9.90 -9.28
CA ILE A 589 -32.87 9.39 -9.94
C ILE A 589 -32.15 10.55 -10.62
N TRP A 590 -30.86 10.65 -10.36
CA TRP A 590 -29.93 11.59 -10.98
C TRP A 590 -29.08 10.88 -12.03
N VAL A 591 -28.68 11.60 -13.08
CA VAL A 591 -27.65 11.16 -14.03
C VAL A 591 -26.69 12.28 -14.44
N GLY A 592 -25.47 11.90 -14.79
CA GLY A 592 -24.44 12.78 -15.36
C GLY A 592 -23.86 12.22 -16.66
N THR A 593 -23.53 13.09 -17.62
CA THR A 593 -23.00 12.70 -18.95
C THR A 593 -21.58 13.20 -19.21
N ASP A 594 -20.92 12.57 -20.17
CA ASP A 594 -19.63 13.03 -20.74
C ASP A 594 -19.75 14.43 -21.38
N ASP A 595 -20.89 14.72 -22.01
CA ASP A 595 -21.22 16.00 -22.63
C ASP A 595 -21.83 17.05 -21.67
N GLY A 596 -21.73 16.81 -20.36
CA GLY A 596 -21.96 17.83 -19.34
C GLY A 596 -23.41 18.14 -19.01
N ASN A 597 -24.34 17.23 -19.28
CA ASN A 597 -25.70 17.30 -18.73
C ASN A 597 -25.72 16.71 -17.32
N ILE A 598 -26.40 17.40 -16.40
CA ILE A 598 -26.81 16.86 -15.10
C ILE A 598 -28.33 16.85 -15.11
N GLN A 599 -28.95 15.68 -14.98
CA GLN A 599 -30.41 15.55 -15.07
C GLN A 599 -31.00 14.82 -13.87
N VAL A 600 -32.23 15.16 -13.51
CA VAL A 600 -32.99 14.53 -12.42
C VAL A 600 -34.42 14.18 -12.85
N THR A 601 -34.88 13.01 -12.44
CA THR A 601 -36.30 12.63 -12.38
C THR A 601 -36.77 12.55 -10.93
N GLN A 602 -38.07 12.74 -10.67
CA GLN A 602 -38.69 12.57 -9.35
C GLN A 602 -39.91 11.62 -9.37
N ASP A 603 -40.19 11.00 -10.51
CA ASP A 603 -41.41 10.22 -10.78
C ASP A 603 -41.15 8.81 -11.35
N GLY A 604 -39.90 8.34 -11.23
CA GLY A 604 -39.43 7.05 -11.76
C GLY A 604 -39.08 7.08 -13.25
N GLY A 605 -38.72 8.24 -13.81
CA GLY A 605 -38.25 8.40 -15.19
C GLY A 605 -39.33 8.77 -16.22
N LYS A 606 -40.54 9.11 -15.78
CA LYS A 606 -41.64 9.57 -16.67
C LYS A 606 -41.38 10.99 -17.16
N SER A 607 -40.77 11.82 -16.32
CA SER A 607 -40.24 13.14 -16.68
C SER A 607 -38.81 13.32 -16.17
N TRP A 608 -38.00 14.05 -16.94
CA TRP A 608 -36.60 14.35 -16.65
C TRP A 608 -36.35 15.85 -16.83
N LYS A 609 -35.55 16.44 -15.95
CA LYS A 609 -35.16 17.85 -15.99
C LYS A 609 -33.64 17.98 -15.99
N ASN A 610 -33.08 18.54 -17.06
CA ASN A 610 -31.70 18.99 -17.08
C ASN A 610 -31.54 20.26 -16.22
N VAL A 611 -30.53 20.28 -15.36
CA VAL A 611 -30.32 21.30 -14.32
C VAL A 611 -28.93 21.94 -14.35
N VAL A 612 -28.03 21.52 -15.25
CA VAL A 612 -26.64 22.03 -15.29
C VAL A 612 -26.55 23.55 -15.52
N ALA A 613 -27.47 24.14 -16.29
CA ALA A 613 -27.52 25.58 -16.57
C ALA A 613 -27.73 26.47 -15.32
N ASN A 614 -28.09 25.86 -14.18
CA ASN A 614 -28.19 26.55 -12.91
C ASN A 614 -26.83 26.68 -12.19
N ILE A 615 -25.84 25.85 -12.51
CA ILE A 615 -24.46 26.01 -12.04
C ILE A 615 -23.83 27.23 -12.73
N LYS A 616 -23.31 28.17 -11.94
CA LYS A 616 -22.73 29.42 -12.47
C LYS A 616 -21.21 29.31 -12.57
N GLY A 617 -20.66 29.73 -13.71
CA GLY A 617 -19.22 29.68 -14.00
C GLY A 617 -18.69 28.32 -14.50
N LEU A 618 -19.53 27.27 -14.53
CA LEU A 618 -19.14 25.98 -15.09
C LEU A 618 -19.13 26.05 -16.64
N PRO A 619 -18.03 25.65 -17.32
CA PRO A 619 -18.00 25.61 -18.78
C PRO A 619 -18.93 24.54 -19.37
N ALA A 620 -19.44 24.77 -20.57
CA ALA A 620 -20.27 23.80 -21.27
C ALA A 620 -19.46 22.56 -21.68
N ASN A 621 -20.09 21.38 -21.67
CA ASN A 621 -19.47 20.07 -21.92
C ASN A 621 -18.45 19.61 -20.86
N SER A 622 -18.60 20.04 -19.60
CA SER A 622 -17.75 19.54 -18.51
C SER A 622 -18.15 18.12 -18.08
N TRP A 623 -17.20 17.20 -18.06
CA TRP A 623 -17.42 15.76 -17.83
C TRP A 623 -17.96 15.48 -16.43
N VAL A 624 -19.19 14.94 -16.32
CA VAL A 624 -19.82 14.68 -15.01
C VAL A 624 -19.34 13.33 -14.46
N ALA A 625 -18.21 13.35 -13.76
CA ALA A 625 -17.51 12.15 -13.30
C ALA A 625 -18.34 11.30 -12.31
N ALA A 626 -18.96 11.94 -11.31
CA ALA A 626 -19.78 11.23 -10.32
C ALA A 626 -20.90 12.12 -9.75
N ILE A 627 -22.03 11.49 -9.43
CA ILE A 627 -23.11 12.08 -8.62
C ILE A 627 -23.36 11.19 -7.40
N ASP A 628 -23.58 11.81 -6.25
CA ASP A 628 -23.96 11.16 -5.00
C ASP A 628 -25.27 11.78 -4.49
N ALA A 629 -26.32 10.96 -4.36
CA ALA A 629 -27.64 11.42 -3.91
C ALA A 629 -27.78 11.24 -2.40
N SER A 630 -28.13 12.31 -1.67
CA SER A 630 -27.97 12.36 -0.22
C SER A 630 -28.72 11.27 0.54
N HIS A 631 -28.08 10.78 1.60
CA HIS A 631 -28.62 9.85 2.59
C HIS A 631 -29.62 10.51 3.55
N PHE A 632 -29.75 11.85 3.56
CA PHE A 632 -30.59 12.58 4.52
C PHE A 632 -31.66 13.47 3.90
N ASP A 633 -31.59 13.81 2.60
CA ASP A 633 -32.61 14.62 1.93
C ASP A 633 -32.73 14.28 0.43
N ALA A 634 -33.95 14.10 -0.05
CA ALA A 634 -34.21 13.68 -1.43
C ALA A 634 -33.94 14.79 -2.48
N GLY A 635 -33.93 16.07 -2.08
CA GLY A 635 -33.58 17.20 -2.96
C GLY A 635 -32.07 17.47 -3.05
N THR A 636 -31.28 16.81 -2.19
CA THR A 636 -29.86 17.04 -2.02
C THR A 636 -29.01 16.05 -2.80
N ALA A 637 -28.04 16.56 -3.55
CA ALA A 637 -27.06 15.77 -4.27
C ALA A 637 -25.72 16.51 -4.39
N TYR A 638 -24.65 15.73 -4.42
CA TYR A 638 -23.27 16.18 -4.58
C TYR A 638 -22.76 15.74 -5.94
N VAL A 639 -21.95 16.57 -6.61
CA VAL A 639 -21.47 16.31 -7.96
C VAL A 639 -19.97 16.59 -8.04
N ALA A 640 -19.22 15.60 -8.50
CA ALA A 640 -17.85 15.74 -8.96
C ALA A 640 -17.86 16.00 -10.47
N ILE A 641 -17.16 17.04 -10.90
CA ILE A 641 -16.94 17.38 -12.30
C ILE A 641 -15.44 17.26 -12.59
N ASP A 642 -15.11 16.56 -13.67
CA ASP A 642 -13.76 16.48 -14.19
C ASP A 642 -13.61 17.37 -15.43
N ARG A 643 -12.44 17.99 -15.58
CA ARG A 643 -12.08 18.85 -16.71
C ARG A 643 -10.61 18.70 -17.13
N HIS A 644 -9.86 17.71 -16.61
CA HIS A 644 -8.47 17.50 -17.04
C HIS A 644 -8.37 17.19 -18.55
N GLN A 645 -9.42 16.59 -19.14
CA GLN A 645 -9.52 16.32 -20.57
C GLN A 645 -9.78 17.57 -21.46
N ASP A 646 -10.04 18.72 -20.83
CA ASP A 646 -10.08 20.06 -21.43
C ASP A 646 -8.82 20.88 -21.07
N ASP A 647 -7.78 20.26 -20.50
CA ASP A 647 -6.56 20.88 -19.94
C ASP A 647 -6.78 21.70 -18.64
N ASP A 648 -7.92 21.51 -17.97
CA ASP A 648 -8.30 22.18 -16.71
C ASP A 648 -8.23 21.20 -15.52
N PHE A 649 -7.09 21.19 -14.83
CA PHE A 649 -6.80 20.32 -13.68
C PHE A 649 -7.43 20.80 -12.35
N SER A 650 -8.27 21.84 -12.37
CA SER A 650 -8.76 22.46 -11.13
C SER A 650 -9.95 21.70 -10.51
N PRO A 651 -10.10 21.69 -9.17
CA PRO A 651 -11.15 20.92 -8.51
C PRO A 651 -12.52 21.57 -8.69
N HIS A 652 -13.41 20.88 -9.42
CA HIS A 652 -14.80 21.29 -9.63
C HIS A 652 -15.75 20.36 -8.87
N ALA A 653 -16.23 20.81 -7.71
CA ALA A 653 -17.20 20.07 -6.89
C ALA A 653 -18.38 20.98 -6.51
N PHE A 654 -19.60 20.44 -6.58
CA PHE A 654 -20.86 21.18 -6.38
C PHE A 654 -21.88 20.41 -5.53
N MET A 655 -22.80 21.17 -4.92
CA MET A 655 -23.92 20.67 -4.11
C MET A 655 -25.21 21.39 -4.51
N THR A 656 -26.31 20.65 -4.60
CA THR A 656 -27.71 21.11 -4.64
C THR A 656 -28.41 20.68 -3.36
N SER A 657 -29.47 21.40 -2.94
CA SER A 657 -30.43 20.95 -1.91
C SER A 657 -31.89 21.16 -2.32
N ASP A 658 -32.19 21.36 -3.60
CA ASP A 658 -33.51 21.74 -4.11
C ASP A 658 -33.87 21.11 -5.46
N PHE A 659 -33.32 19.93 -5.76
CA PHE A 659 -33.39 19.26 -7.06
C PHE A 659 -32.76 20.06 -8.22
N GLY A 660 -31.63 20.71 -7.94
CA GLY A 660 -30.76 21.35 -8.94
C GLY A 660 -31.26 22.71 -9.43
N GLN A 661 -32.15 23.36 -8.70
CA GLN A 661 -32.61 24.72 -8.99
C GLN A 661 -31.57 25.75 -8.57
N THR A 662 -30.88 25.51 -7.46
CA THR A 662 -29.69 26.27 -7.02
C THR A 662 -28.51 25.34 -6.75
N TRP A 663 -27.30 25.90 -6.88
CA TRP A 663 -26.06 25.16 -6.74
C TRP A 663 -25.01 25.97 -5.98
N LYS A 664 -24.33 25.32 -5.04
CA LYS A 664 -23.20 25.86 -4.28
C LYS A 664 -21.94 25.10 -4.71
N SER A 665 -20.82 25.80 -4.94
CA SER A 665 -19.53 25.12 -5.06
C SER A 665 -19.03 24.68 -3.68
N ILE A 666 -18.54 23.44 -3.61
CA ILE A 666 -18.02 22.79 -2.40
C ILE A 666 -16.57 22.34 -2.59
N LYS A 667 -15.81 23.01 -3.46
CA LYS A 667 -14.39 22.71 -3.66
C LYS A 667 -13.48 23.16 -2.50
N GLY A 668 -13.95 24.09 -1.67
CA GLY A 668 -13.21 24.65 -0.53
C GLY A 668 -11.76 25.00 -0.87
N ASN A 669 -10.83 24.38 -0.14
CA ASN A 669 -9.37 24.47 -0.32
C ASN A 669 -8.74 23.19 -0.94
N LEU A 670 -9.47 22.44 -1.78
CA LEU A 670 -8.88 21.31 -2.52
C LEU A 670 -7.68 21.77 -3.39
N PRO A 671 -6.69 20.89 -3.65
CA PRO A 671 -5.45 21.29 -4.34
C PRO A 671 -5.69 21.84 -5.76
N PRO A 672 -4.99 22.90 -6.20
CA PRO A 672 -5.26 23.54 -7.51
C PRO A 672 -5.04 22.71 -8.77
N LYS A 673 -4.20 21.66 -8.76
CA LYS A 673 -4.10 20.62 -9.82
C LYS A 673 -4.72 19.27 -9.38
N GLY A 674 -5.51 19.25 -8.31
CA GLY A 674 -6.14 18.04 -7.75
C GLY A 674 -7.60 17.91 -8.16
N TYR A 675 -7.87 17.64 -9.45
CA TYR A 675 -9.22 17.42 -9.95
C TYR A 675 -9.92 16.23 -9.25
N VAL A 676 -11.25 16.29 -9.22
CA VAL A 676 -12.08 15.45 -8.34
C VAL A 676 -12.72 14.34 -9.16
N HIS A 677 -12.36 13.09 -8.84
CA HIS A 677 -13.03 11.91 -9.39
C HIS A 677 -14.41 11.73 -8.75
N ILE A 678 -14.50 11.91 -7.43
CA ILE A 678 -15.70 11.57 -6.67
C ILE A 678 -15.88 12.39 -5.38
N ILE A 679 -17.14 12.63 -5.01
CA ILE A 679 -17.58 13.06 -3.68
C ILE A 679 -18.55 12.00 -3.13
N ARG A 680 -18.48 11.68 -1.83
CA ARG A 680 -19.46 10.86 -1.10
C ARG A 680 -19.91 11.56 0.18
N GLU A 681 -21.20 11.48 0.51
CA GLU A 681 -21.73 11.87 1.82
C GLU A 681 -21.57 10.73 2.85
N ASP A 682 -21.22 11.04 4.09
CA ASP A 682 -21.21 10.04 5.16
C ASP A 682 -22.65 9.67 5.58
N PRO A 683 -23.07 8.40 5.53
CA PRO A 683 -24.45 7.98 5.79
C PRO A 683 -24.89 8.12 7.25
N LYS A 684 -24.02 8.60 8.16
CA LYS A 684 -24.31 8.85 9.58
C LYS A 684 -24.13 10.32 9.97
N VAL A 685 -23.39 11.12 9.21
CA VAL A 685 -23.08 12.54 9.54
C VAL A 685 -23.25 13.46 8.32
N LYS A 686 -24.38 14.15 8.23
CA LYS A 686 -24.79 15.00 7.09
C LYS A 686 -23.81 16.09 6.63
N THR A 687 -22.89 16.55 7.48
CA THR A 687 -21.87 17.55 7.08
C THR A 687 -20.50 16.95 6.77
N LEU A 688 -20.33 15.64 6.98
CA LEU A 688 -19.11 14.90 6.69
C LEU A 688 -19.16 14.39 5.24
N LEU A 689 -18.27 14.92 4.42
CA LEU A 689 -18.09 14.52 3.02
C LEU A 689 -16.68 13.95 2.83
N TYR A 690 -16.56 12.96 1.96
CA TYR A 690 -15.29 12.39 1.49
C TYR A 690 -15.07 12.76 0.02
N ALA A 691 -13.83 13.04 -0.37
CA ALA A 691 -13.46 13.35 -1.75
C ALA A 691 -12.30 12.48 -2.22
N GLY A 692 -12.47 11.85 -3.39
CA GLY A 692 -11.43 11.16 -4.14
C GLY A 692 -10.92 12.08 -5.26
N THR A 693 -9.61 12.29 -5.29
CA THR A 693 -8.93 13.18 -6.25
C THR A 693 -7.72 12.49 -6.85
N GLU A 694 -7.15 13.05 -7.92
CA GLU A 694 -5.89 12.54 -8.50
C GLU A 694 -4.71 12.56 -7.51
N LEU A 695 -4.77 13.41 -6.47
CA LEU A 695 -3.76 13.54 -5.42
C LEU A 695 -4.16 12.83 -4.10
N GLY A 696 -5.11 11.90 -4.18
CA GLY A 696 -5.57 11.05 -3.08
C GLY A 696 -6.86 11.53 -2.40
N VAL A 697 -7.03 11.13 -1.14
CA VAL A 697 -8.30 11.23 -0.40
C VAL A 697 -8.33 12.35 0.66
N PHE A 698 -9.47 13.03 0.73
CA PHE A 698 -9.75 14.16 1.61
C PHE A 698 -11.11 13.96 2.32
N ALA A 699 -11.26 14.60 3.49
CA ALA A 699 -12.53 14.69 4.20
C ALA A 699 -12.83 16.15 4.60
N SER A 700 -14.12 16.48 4.70
CA SER A 700 -14.63 17.79 5.11
C SER A 700 -15.74 17.58 6.13
N TRP A 701 -15.71 18.26 7.28
CA TRP A 701 -16.75 18.18 8.32
C TRP A 701 -17.80 19.31 8.25
N ASP A 702 -17.66 20.26 7.33
CA ASP A 702 -18.50 21.46 7.25
C ASP A 702 -19.35 21.55 5.96
N GLY A 703 -19.50 20.45 5.20
CA GLY A 703 -20.23 20.46 3.92
C GLY A 703 -19.43 21.10 2.77
N GLY A 704 -18.12 20.88 2.76
CA GLY A 704 -17.20 21.15 1.66
C GLY A 704 -16.71 22.61 1.54
N ASN A 705 -16.76 23.38 2.63
CA ASN A 705 -16.06 24.66 2.69
C ASN A 705 -14.56 24.46 3.00
N ARG A 706 -14.21 23.46 3.82
CA ARG A 706 -12.82 23.10 4.12
C ARG A 706 -12.56 21.60 4.11
N TRP A 707 -11.57 21.21 3.31
CA TRP A 707 -11.11 19.85 3.08
C TRP A 707 -9.74 19.62 3.71
N ILE A 708 -9.60 18.51 4.42
CA ILE A 708 -8.37 18.04 5.08
C ILE A 708 -7.96 16.72 4.43
N SER A 709 -6.68 16.54 4.09
CA SER A 709 -6.22 15.26 3.56
C SER A 709 -6.23 14.20 4.65
N ILE A 710 -6.87 13.06 4.38
CA ILE A 710 -6.90 11.88 5.27
C ILE A 710 -6.05 10.73 4.70
N ARG A 711 -5.08 11.04 3.83
CA ARG A 711 -4.16 10.04 3.26
C ARG A 711 -3.41 9.26 4.34
N ASN A 712 -2.91 9.92 5.37
CA ASN A 712 -2.15 9.30 6.48
C ASN A 712 -0.95 8.46 6.00
N ASN A 713 -1.12 7.15 5.81
CA ASN A 713 -0.11 6.23 5.26
C ASN A 713 -0.44 5.72 3.84
N LEU A 714 -1.47 6.26 3.20
CA LEU A 714 -1.77 6.09 1.78
C LEU A 714 -0.83 6.98 0.96
N PRO A 715 -0.18 6.46 -0.11
CA PRO A 715 0.65 7.28 -1.00
C PRO A 715 -0.17 8.37 -1.72
N PRO A 716 0.49 9.33 -2.42
CA PRO A 716 -0.15 10.33 -3.29
C PRO A 716 -0.74 9.73 -4.59
N VAL A 717 -1.38 8.56 -4.49
CA VAL A 717 -2.05 7.86 -5.59
C VAL A 717 -3.47 8.40 -5.76
N ALA A 718 -3.95 8.42 -7.01
CA ALA A 718 -5.33 8.79 -7.31
C ALA A 718 -6.34 7.85 -6.63
N VAL A 719 -7.42 8.42 -6.11
CA VAL A 719 -8.56 7.70 -5.53
C VAL A 719 -9.77 7.95 -6.41
N ASN A 720 -10.18 6.92 -7.16
CA ASN A 720 -11.19 7.03 -8.20
C ASN A 720 -12.62 6.85 -7.65
N ASP A 721 -12.80 5.89 -6.74
CA ASP A 721 -14.11 5.60 -6.13
C ASP A 721 -13.96 5.30 -4.63
N ILE A 722 -15.04 5.58 -3.90
CA ILE A 722 -15.15 5.52 -2.44
C ILE A 722 -16.48 4.87 -2.08
N ALA A 723 -16.43 3.82 -1.26
CA ALA A 723 -17.60 3.13 -0.71
C ALA A 723 -17.53 3.08 0.82
N ILE A 724 -18.69 3.13 1.49
CA ILE A 724 -18.79 3.14 2.96
C ILE A 724 -19.61 1.92 3.39
N HIS A 725 -18.99 0.96 4.06
CA HIS A 725 -19.66 -0.27 4.45
C HIS A 725 -20.56 -0.04 5.68
N PRO A 726 -21.90 -0.11 5.58
CA PRO A 726 -22.80 0.49 6.57
C PRO A 726 -22.81 -0.22 7.94
N ARG A 727 -22.61 -1.55 7.93
CA ARG A 727 -22.58 -2.41 9.12
C ARG A 727 -21.27 -2.26 9.90
N ASP A 728 -20.17 -2.71 9.29
CA ASP A 728 -18.82 -2.69 9.91
C ASP A 728 -18.25 -1.26 10.07
N ASN A 729 -18.85 -0.26 9.41
CA ASN A 729 -18.48 1.16 9.45
C ASN A 729 -17.09 1.46 8.87
N ASP A 730 -16.73 0.74 7.80
CA ASP A 730 -15.43 0.82 7.15
C ASP A 730 -15.48 1.74 5.91
N LEU A 731 -14.47 2.59 5.72
CA LEU A 731 -14.31 3.39 4.52
C LEU A 731 -13.36 2.67 3.56
N ILE A 732 -13.87 2.35 2.37
CA ILE A 732 -13.20 1.54 1.34
C ILE A 732 -12.86 2.46 0.17
N VAL A 733 -11.62 2.41 -0.32
CA VAL A 733 -11.18 3.23 -1.47
C VAL A 733 -10.54 2.39 -2.56
N GLY A 734 -10.97 2.64 -3.80
CA GLY A 734 -10.36 2.11 -5.02
C GLY A 734 -9.27 3.06 -5.50
N THR A 735 -8.01 2.68 -5.31
CA THR A 735 -6.89 3.50 -5.80
C THR A 735 -6.48 3.09 -7.21
N ARG A 736 -6.04 4.07 -8.00
CA ARG A 736 -5.57 3.81 -9.36
C ARG A 736 -4.07 3.59 -9.39
N GLY A 737 -3.62 2.42 -8.94
CA GLY A 737 -2.23 1.97 -9.02
C GLY A 737 -1.65 1.40 -7.72
N ARG A 738 -2.45 1.36 -6.63
CA ARG A 738 -2.09 0.70 -5.36
C ARG A 738 -3.22 -0.17 -4.79
N GLY A 739 -4.15 -0.61 -5.65
CA GLY A 739 -5.23 -1.54 -5.28
C GLY A 739 -6.27 -0.96 -4.32
N ALA A 740 -6.94 -1.84 -3.59
CA ALA A 740 -7.99 -1.50 -2.64
C ALA A 740 -7.42 -1.31 -1.22
N TRP A 741 -7.95 -0.32 -0.50
CA TRP A 741 -7.58 -0.02 0.88
C TRP A 741 -8.84 0.20 1.74
N ILE A 742 -8.72 -0.14 3.03
CA ILE A 742 -9.77 0.02 4.02
C ILE A 742 -9.24 0.87 5.18
N MET A 743 -9.99 1.87 5.64
CA MET A 743 -9.83 2.45 6.97
C MET A 743 -10.84 1.76 7.89
N ASP A 744 -10.37 0.78 8.66
CA ASP A 744 -11.23 -0.03 9.53
C ASP A 744 -11.85 0.86 10.63
N ASN A 745 -13.17 0.84 10.82
CA ASN A 745 -14.00 1.68 11.70
C ASN A 745 -13.75 3.20 11.62
N ILE A 746 -14.59 3.93 10.89
CA ILE A 746 -14.52 5.41 10.74
C ILE A 746 -15.29 6.23 11.78
N ALA A 747 -15.70 5.61 12.90
CA ALA A 747 -16.24 6.36 14.05
C ALA A 747 -15.34 7.53 14.51
N PRO A 748 -13.99 7.46 14.42
CA PRO A 748 -13.13 8.62 14.70
C PRO A 748 -13.24 9.79 13.72
N LEU A 749 -13.71 9.57 12.49
CA LEU A 749 -14.05 10.64 11.55
C LEU A 749 -15.44 11.21 11.88
N GLN A 750 -16.43 10.33 12.07
CA GLN A 750 -17.82 10.69 12.33
C GLN A 750 -18.03 11.45 13.65
N GLN A 751 -17.23 11.17 14.68
CA GLN A 751 -17.35 11.79 16.01
C GLN A 751 -16.20 12.77 16.35
N LEU A 752 -15.47 13.25 15.35
CA LEU A 752 -14.25 14.04 15.55
C LEU A 752 -14.47 15.32 16.37
N ALA A 753 -15.57 16.05 16.09
CA ALA A 753 -15.88 17.31 16.78
C ALA A 753 -16.19 17.10 18.27
N GLN A 754 -16.90 16.02 18.62
CA GLN A 754 -17.19 15.61 19.98
C GLN A 754 -15.91 15.19 20.71
N ALA A 755 -15.00 14.52 20.02
CA ALA A 755 -13.72 14.09 20.58
C ALA A 755 -12.80 15.28 20.89
N MET A 756 -12.62 16.19 19.93
CA MET A 756 -11.77 17.38 20.07
C MET A 756 -12.26 18.38 21.14
N ALA A 757 -13.55 18.33 21.50
CA ALA A 757 -14.10 19.11 22.61
C ALA A 757 -13.74 18.55 24.00
N ALA A 758 -13.27 17.31 24.12
CA ALA A 758 -12.94 16.64 25.38
C ALA A 758 -11.42 16.50 25.59
N GLU A 759 -10.98 16.33 26.85
CA GLU A 759 -9.58 15.99 27.16
C GLU A 759 -9.23 14.55 26.75
N ALA A 760 -10.19 13.63 26.90
CA ALA A 760 -10.14 12.27 26.38
C ALA A 760 -11.56 11.82 25.97
N TYR A 761 -11.66 11.02 24.91
CA TYR A 761 -12.95 10.56 24.36
C TYR A 761 -12.84 9.12 23.86
N LEU A 762 -13.89 8.31 24.04
CA LEU A 762 -14.00 6.93 23.56
C LEU A 762 -14.95 6.90 22.36
N PHE A 763 -14.48 6.45 21.19
CA PHE A 763 -15.29 6.40 19.98
C PHE A 763 -16.30 5.25 20.00
N ASP A 764 -17.26 5.26 19.07
CA ASP A 764 -18.21 4.14 18.94
C ASP A 764 -17.48 2.85 18.56
N LEU A 765 -17.93 1.76 19.17
CA LEU A 765 -17.30 0.45 19.13
C LEU A 765 -18.10 -0.49 18.23
N GLN A 766 -17.43 -1.16 17.29
CA GLN A 766 -18.07 -2.17 16.46
C GLN A 766 -18.24 -3.50 17.21
N PRO A 767 -19.32 -4.27 16.99
CA PRO A 767 -19.47 -5.60 17.56
C PRO A 767 -18.31 -6.51 17.19
N ALA A 768 -17.75 -7.23 18.17
CA ALA A 768 -16.56 -8.05 18.00
C ALA A 768 -16.89 -9.54 18.09
N ALA A 769 -16.23 -10.37 17.30
CA ALA A 769 -16.47 -11.82 17.30
C ALA A 769 -15.25 -12.61 17.75
N ARG A 770 -15.47 -13.63 18.59
CA ARG A 770 -14.50 -14.70 18.83
C ARG A 770 -14.37 -15.55 17.57
N TYR A 771 -13.53 -15.15 16.62
CA TYR A 771 -13.24 -15.93 15.42
C TYR A 771 -12.26 -17.08 15.69
N GLN A 772 -12.48 -18.22 15.03
CA GLN A 772 -11.47 -19.27 14.95
C GLN A 772 -10.52 -18.96 13.80
N ILE A 773 -9.28 -18.61 14.15
CA ILE A 773 -8.18 -18.36 13.20
C ILE A 773 -7.29 -19.60 13.10
N TRP A 774 -6.94 -20.01 11.89
CA TRP A 774 -6.08 -21.17 11.60
C TRP A 774 -5.02 -20.83 10.54
N SER A 775 -4.14 -21.77 10.17
CA SER A 775 -3.22 -21.60 9.03
C SER A 775 -3.72 -22.40 7.82
N LYS A 776 -3.86 -21.75 6.65
CA LYS A 776 -4.45 -22.38 5.45
C LYS A 776 -3.49 -23.34 4.75
N ASP A 777 -2.24 -22.92 4.57
CA ASP A 777 -1.19 -23.70 3.91
C ASP A 777 0.12 -23.62 4.71
N ALA A 778 0.97 -24.64 4.58
CA ALA A 778 2.31 -24.64 5.14
C ALA A 778 3.35 -24.04 4.17
N SER A 779 4.37 -23.36 4.70
CA SER A 779 5.61 -23.02 3.99
C SER A 779 5.47 -22.20 2.70
N LEU A 780 4.69 -21.11 2.72
CA LEU A 780 4.47 -20.20 1.57
C LEU A 780 5.73 -19.50 1.01
N GLY A 781 6.84 -19.45 1.76
CA GLY A 781 8.05 -18.71 1.40
C GLY A 781 7.89 -17.19 1.38
N SER A 782 9.00 -16.45 1.26
CA SER A 782 9.01 -14.98 1.35
C SER A 782 8.61 -14.24 0.08
N LYS A 783 8.42 -14.93 -1.06
CA LYS A 783 8.00 -14.32 -2.35
C LYS A 783 6.48 -14.22 -2.50
N THR A 784 5.71 -14.86 -1.61
CA THR A 784 4.25 -14.88 -1.65
C THR A 784 3.66 -13.59 -1.08
N PHE A 785 2.79 -12.92 -1.85
CA PHE A 785 2.08 -11.73 -1.38
C PHE A 785 1.01 -12.07 -0.34
N THR A 786 1.09 -11.39 0.80
CA THR A 786 0.06 -11.38 1.84
C THR A 786 -0.22 -9.95 2.31
N ALA A 787 -1.49 -9.55 2.26
CA ALA A 787 -1.99 -8.32 2.86
C ALA A 787 -2.53 -8.62 4.28
N GLN A 788 -2.55 -7.61 5.15
CA GLN A 788 -2.91 -7.82 6.56
C GLN A 788 -4.42 -7.97 6.75
N ASN A 789 -4.82 -8.93 7.59
CA ASN A 789 -6.13 -8.96 8.21
C ASN A 789 -6.29 -7.77 9.18
N PRO A 790 -7.51 -7.30 9.46
CA PRO A 790 -7.75 -6.43 10.60
C PRO A 790 -7.42 -7.20 11.90
N PRO A 791 -7.07 -6.50 13.00
CA PRO A 791 -6.69 -7.17 14.24
C PRO A 791 -7.79 -8.08 14.81
N ASN A 792 -7.42 -9.28 15.25
CA ASN A 792 -8.37 -10.25 15.78
C ASN A 792 -8.79 -9.91 17.22
N GLY A 793 -9.89 -9.17 17.36
CA GLY A 793 -10.48 -8.79 18.65
C GLY A 793 -11.50 -7.66 18.48
N ALA A 794 -11.81 -6.97 19.57
CA ALA A 794 -12.54 -5.70 19.53
C ALA A 794 -11.56 -4.55 19.28
N VAL A 795 -11.74 -3.82 18.17
CA VAL A 795 -11.05 -2.56 17.91
C VAL A 795 -11.63 -1.49 18.82
N ILE A 796 -10.76 -0.80 19.57
CA ILE A 796 -11.12 0.23 20.55
C ILE A 796 -10.34 1.50 20.21
N ASP A 797 -11.06 2.47 19.67
CA ASP A 797 -10.52 3.79 19.32
C ASP A 797 -10.82 4.82 20.40
N TYR A 798 -9.84 5.66 20.71
CA TYR A 798 -9.98 6.76 21.67
C TYR A 798 -9.15 7.96 21.26
N TYR A 799 -9.60 9.16 21.61
CA TYR A 799 -8.88 10.42 21.39
C TYR A 799 -8.27 10.92 22.70
N LEU A 800 -7.09 11.52 22.61
CA LEU A 800 -6.45 12.28 23.68
C LEU A 800 -6.08 13.67 23.13
N LYS A 801 -6.50 14.73 23.82
CA LYS A 801 -6.29 16.12 23.36
C LYS A 801 -4.82 16.55 23.31
N GLN A 802 -3.98 15.90 24.12
CA GLN A 802 -2.56 16.17 24.28
C GLN A 802 -1.84 14.89 24.74
N ASN A 803 -0.50 14.87 24.65
CA ASN A 803 0.31 13.76 25.16
C ASN A 803 0.07 13.59 26.68
N PHE A 804 -0.40 12.42 27.10
CA PHE A 804 -0.88 12.22 28.47
C PHE A 804 0.24 11.78 29.42
N GLN A 805 0.48 12.58 30.46
CA GLN A 805 1.53 12.35 31.46
C GLN A 805 1.07 11.33 32.53
N GLY A 806 0.90 10.08 32.11
CA GLY A 806 0.47 8.97 32.97
C GLY A 806 -0.05 7.77 32.17
N PRO A 807 -0.37 6.65 32.83
CA PRO A 807 -0.89 5.47 32.15
C PRO A 807 -2.34 5.69 31.69
N VAL A 808 -2.58 5.50 30.39
CA VAL A 808 -3.92 5.33 29.83
C VAL A 808 -4.31 3.86 29.96
N ASN A 809 -5.44 3.56 30.60
CA ASN A 809 -5.87 2.20 30.86
C ASN A 809 -7.29 1.95 30.34
N ILE A 810 -7.50 0.83 29.65
CA ILE A 810 -8.83 0.36 29.25
C ILE A 810 -9.26 -0.74 30.22
N VAL A 811 -10.34 -0.49 30.97
CA VAL A 811 -10.96 -1.48 31.86
C VAL A 811 -12.16 -2.09 31.14
N ILE A 812 -12.26 -3.42 31.18
CA ILE A 812 -13.36 -4.20 30.62
C ILE A 812 -14.11 -4.87 31.76
N THR A 813 -15.43 -4.67 31.83
CA THR A 813 -16.32 -5.42 32.72
C THR A 813 -17.40 -6.18 31.95
N ASP A 814 -17.93 -7.25 32.53
CA ASP A 814 -19.13 -7.93 32.03
C ASP A 814 -20.42 -7.12 32.31
N SER A 815 -21.56 -7.64 31.88
CA SER A 815 -22.90 -7.08 32.12
C SER A 815 -23.35 -7.09 33.59
N LYS A 816 -22.58 -7.68 34.50
CA LYS A 816 -22.78 -7.66 35.97
C LYS A 816 -21.82 -6.69 36.67
N GLY A 817 -20.97 -5.98 35.92
CA GLY A 817 -19.93 -5.10 36.46
C GLY A 817 -18.70 -5.83 37.01
N GLN A 818 -18.56 -7.14 36.78
CA GLN A 818 -17.37 -7.89 37.20
C GLN A 818 -16.20 -7.59 36.27
N SER A 819 -15.01 -7.37 36.83
CA SER A 819 -13.81 -7.06 36.05
C SER A 819 -13.34 -8.27 35.25
N VAL A 820 -13.24 -8.10 33.94
CA VAL A 820 -12.81 -9.14 32.99
C VAL A 820 -11.32 -9.00 32.70
N ARG A 821 -10.89 -7.78 32.35
CA ARG A 821 -9.51 -7.45 31.98
C ARG A 821 -9.23 -5.97 32.20
N THR A 822 -7.97 -5.61 32.41
CA THR A 822 -7.53 -4.21 32.22
C THR A 822 -6.30 -4.18 31.31
N ILE A 823 -6.45 -3.57 30.14
CA ILE A 823 -5.33 -3.30 29.24
C ILE A 823 -4.64 -2.02 29.74
N ARG A 824 -3.35 -2.13 30.07
CA ARG A 824 -2.61 -1.12 30.84
C ARG A 824 -1.56 -0.42 30.00
N SER A 825 -1.23 0.81 30.36
CA SER A 825 -0.16 1.60 29.72
C SER A 825 -0.32 1.74 28.19
N MET A 826 -1.54 2.02 27.75
CA MET A 826 -1.83 2.23 26.33
C MET A 826 -1.20 3.50 25.77
N ALA A 827 -1.17 3.62 24.43
CA ALA A 827 -0.63 4.76 23.71
C ALA A 827 -1.21 6.09 24.22
N ASN A 828 -0.33 6.90 24.82
CA ASN A 828 -0.66 8.14 25.50
C ASN A 828 -0.38 9.37 24.62
N ARG A 829 -0.51 9.24 23.30
CA ARG A 829 -0.15 10.28 22.32
C ARG A 829 -1.34 11.18 22.02
N ALA A 830 -1.09 12.44 21.68
CA ALA A 830 -2.12 13.35 21.18
C ALA A 830 -2.79 12.81 19.91
N GLY A 831 -4.07 13.14 19.72
CA GLY A 831 -4.91 12.68 18.62
C GLY A 831 -5.65 11.38 18.92
N VAL A 832 -6.19 10.76 17.86
CA VAL A 832 -6.79 9.43 17.91
C VAL A 832 -5.70 8.39 18.21
N ASN A 833 -6.03 7.34 18.93
CA ASN A 833 -5.20 6.19 19.22
C ASN A 833 -6.09 4.93 19.13
N ARG A 834 -5.51 3.82 18.67
CA ARG A 834 -6.20 2.52 18.53
C ARG A 834 -5.59 1.51 19.49
N THR A 835 -6.43 0.67 20.09
CA THR A 835 -6.03 -0.56 20.79
C THR A 835 -6.98 -1.70 20.44
N VAL A 836 -6.64 -2.92 20.84
CA VAL A 836 -7.39 -4.13 20.52
C VAL A 836 -7.57 -4.95 21.78
N TRP A 837 -8.81 -5.29 22.12
CA TRP A 837 -9.10 -6.31 23.13
C TRP A 837 -9.28 -7.66 22.44
N ASP A 838 -8.38 -8.60 22.72
CA ASP A 838 -8.36 -9.99 22.22
C ASP A 838 -9.54 -10.88 22.66
N LEU A 839 -10.58 -10.30 23.28
CA LEU A 839 -11.76 -10.98 23.80
C LEU A 839 -11.44 -12.03 24.89
N ARG A 840 -10.38 -11.79 25.67
CA ARG A 840 -9.97 -12.66 26.79
C ARG A 840 -9.90 -11.93 28.13
N TYR A 841 -10.00 -12.72 29.20
CA TYR A 841 -9.63 -12.33 30.56
C TYR A 841 -8.11 -12.11 30.67
N ASP A 842 -7.65 -11.44 31.73
CA ASP A 842 -6.22 -11.42 32.05
C ASP A 842 -5.69 -12.86 32.31
N GLY A 843 -4.48 -13.14 31.82
CA GLY A 843 -3.80 -14.44 31.93
C GLY A 843 -3.07 -14.66 33.27
N PRO A 844 -2.45 -15.84 33.48
CA PRO A 844 -1.68 -16.10 34.69
C PRO A 844 -0.41 -15.22 34.73
N PRO A 845 -0.14 -14.46 35.81
CA PRO A 845 1.09 -13.70 35.95
C PRO A 845 2.35 -14.56 35.75
N PRO A 846 3.39 -14.07 35.05
CA PRO A 846 4.62 -14.83 34.84
C PRO A 846 5.38 -15.03 36.16
N ALA A 847 6.14 -16.13 36.24
CA ALA A 847 7.04 -16.37 37.38
C ALA A 847 8.28 -15.49 37.28
N PHE A 848 8.63 -14.77 38.35
CA PHE A 848 9.79 -13.88 38.38
C PHE A 848 11.02 -14.60 38.95
N GLY A 849 11.94 -15.03 38.08
CA GLY A 849 13.13 -15.80 38.46
C GLY A 849 14.23 -14.94 39.10
N GLY A 850 14.40 -15.06 40.41
CA GLY A 850 15.47 -14.39 41.16
C GLY A 850 16.84 -15.07 41.00
N GLY A 851 17.67 -14.58 40.06
CA GLY A 851 19.11 -14.85 40.06
C GLY A 851 19.57 -16.22 39.57
N GLY A 852 19.29 -16.54 38.30
CA GLY A 852 19.88 -17.69 37.60
C GLY A 852 20.34 -17.28 36.20
N GLY A 853 21.65 -17.20 35.98
CA GLY A 853 22.24 -16.48 34.84
C GLY A 853 22.03 -17.11 33.45
N MET A 854 20.84 -16.95 32.88
CA MET A 854 20.71 -16.85 31.43
C MET A 854 21.37 -15.53 31.02
N ARG A 855 22.69 -15.56 30.80
CA ARG A 855 23.44 -14.40 30.27
C ARG A 855 22.70 -13.93 29.02
N GLY A 856 22.35 -12.64 28.99
CA GLY A 856 21.68 -12.07 27.84
C GLY A 856 22.47 -12.37 26.57
N ALA A 857 21.76 -12.68 25.49
CA ALA A 857 22.33 -12.64 24.15
C ALA A 857 22.66 -11.17 23.83
N GLY A 858 23.81 -10.71 24.32
CA GLY A 858 24.21 -9.32 24.22
C GLY A 858 24.28 -8.90 22.76
N GLY A 859 23.65 -7.77 22.44
CA GLY A 859 23.84 -7.12 21.15
C GLY A 859 25.34 -6.88 20.89
N PRO A 860 25.83 -7.07 19.66
CA PRO A 860 27.27 -7.04 19.37
C PRO A 860 27.84 -5.61 19.45
N GLY A 861 28.17 -5.16 20.66
CA GLY A 861 29.05 -4.02 20.94
C GLY A 861 30.50 -4.49 21.08
N GLY A 862 31.41 -3.93 20.27
CA GLY A 862 32.79 -4.42 20.15
C GLY A 862 33.84 -3.70 21.01
N GLY A 863 35.00 -4.35 21.18
CA GLY A 863 36.21 -3.83 21.81
C GLY A 863 37.31 -4.89 21.84
N GLY A 864 38.56 -4.53 21.53
CA GLY A 864 39.68 -5.48 21.41
C GLY A 864 40.25 -6.00 22.74
N GLY A 865 41.24 -6.90 22.76
CA GLY A 865 41.97 -7.50 21.62
C GLY A 865 43.18 -8.33 22.07
N ALA A 866 44.08 -8.64 21.13
CA ALA A 866 45.30 -9.48 21.24
C ALA A 866 45.07 -11.00 21.43
N GLY A 867 45.82 -11.89 20.75
CA GLY A 867 46.77 -11.64 19.67
C GLY A 867 47.47 -12.90 19.11
N GLY A 868 48.00 -12.80 17.88
CA GLY A 868 48.82 -13.82 17.20
C GLY A 868 48.04 -14.76 16.26
N GLY A 869 48.39 -14.92 14.97
CA GLY A 869 49.39 -14.18 14.17
C GLY A 869 49.49 -14.67 12.72
N GLY A 870 49.66 -13.75 11.76
CA GLY A 870 49.73 -14.00 10.29
C GLY A 870 48.37 -14.25 9.62
N GLY A 871 48.02 -13.72 8.45
CA GLY A 871 48.71 -12.86 7.47
C GLY A 871 48.79 -13.54 6.09
N ALA A 872 48.51 -12.91 4.94
CA ALA A 872 47.95 -11.58 4.62
C ALA A 872 47.44 -11.61 3.15
N GLY A 873 46.61 -10.69 2.63
CA GLY A 873 45.91 -9.56 3.24
C GLY A 873 45.68 -8.41 2.23
N GLY A 874 44.43 -8.09 1.88
CA GLY A 874 44.05 -7.04 0.91
C GLY A 874 42.70 -6.40 1.25
N ARG A 875 42.53 -5.09 0.99
CA ARG A 875 41.38 -4.30 1.46
C ARG A 875 40.50 -3.80 0.31
N GLY A 876 39.21 -4.12 0.36
CA GLY A 876 38.13 -3.34 -0.26
C GLY A 876 37.21 -2.79 0.83
N ALA A 877 36.75 -1.55 0.70
CA ALA A 877 35.89 -0.92 1.70
C ALA A 877 34.41 -1.28 1.46
N ALA A 878 33.80 -2.01 2.40
CA ALA A 878 32.36 -2.24 2.38
C ALA A 878 31.62 -0.99 2.91
N ALA A 879 30.68 -0.46 2.14
CA ALA A 879 29.79 0.59 2.60
C ALA A 879 28.85 0.07 3.70
N ALA A 880 28.43 0.94 4.62
CA ALA A 880 27.41 0.60 5.60
C ALA A 880 26.05 0.45 4.90
N GLY A 881 25.40 -0.72 5.06
CA GLY A 881 24.03 -0.91 4.60
C GLY A 881 23.04 0.01 5.33
N PRO A 882 21.89 0.33 4.71
CA PRO A 882 20.90 1.22 5.31
C PRO A 882 20.37 0.63 6.63
N PRO A 883 19.96 1.48 7.60
CA PRO A 883 19.34 0.99 8.82
C PRO A 883 18.11 0.17 8.47
N ARG A 884 17.97 -1.01 9.10
CA ARG A 884 16.70 -1.74 9.06
C ARG A 884 15.57 -0.78 9.50
N PRO A 885 14.37 -0.85 8.89
CA PRO A 885 13.21 -0.21 9.51
C PRO A 885 13.15 -0.71 10.95
N ALA A 886 12.96 0.21 11.90
CA ALA A 886 13.05 -0.12 13.32
C ALA A 886 12.08 -1.27 13.61
N ALA A 887 12.64 -2.46 13.87
CA ALA A 887 11.88 -3.54 14.46
C ALA A 887 11.38 -2.96 15.79
N ALA A 888 10.06 -2.85 15.94
CA ALA A 888 9.48 -2.70 17.26
C ALA A 888 10.14 -3.77 18.13
N GLU A 889 10.65 -3.39 19.30
CA GLU A 889 11.24 -4.35 20.22
C GLU A 889 10.17 -5.40 20.48
N ALA A 890 10.37 -6.60 19.91
CA ALA A 890 9.31 -7.58 19.81
C ALA A 890 8.95 -7.99 21.24
N ASP A 891 7.82 -7.50 21.73
CA ASP A 891 7.41 -7.77 23.09
C ASP A 891 7.31 -9.28 23.22
N LEU A 892 8.06 -9.82 24.18
CA LEU A 892 8.04 -11.25 24.46
C LEU A 892 6.60 -11.69 24.76
N SER A 893 5.73 -10.79 25.26
CA SER A 893 4.29 -11.04 25.41
C SER A 893 3.57 -11.29 24.06
N GLU A 894 3.86 -10.53 22.99
CA GLU A 894 3.31 -10.79 21.66
C GLU A 894 3.81 -12.13 21.10
N MET A 895 5.11 -12.41 21.25
CA MET A 895 5.67 -13.67 20.77
C MET A 895 5.11 -14.88 21.55
N PHE A 896 4.96 -14.79 22.87
CA PHE A 896 4.30 -15.82 23.67
C PHE A 896 2.81 -15.97 23.32
N ALA A 897 2.09 -14.86 23.10
CA ALA A 897 0.68 -14.88 22.71
C ALA A 897 0.45 -15.51 21.33
N ALA A 898 1.35 -15.31 20.36
CA ALA A 898 1.28 -15.95 19.04
C ALA A 898 1.34 -17.49 19.12
N PHE A 899 2.06 -18.02 20.12
CA PHE A 899 2.14 -19.44 20.46
C PHE A 899 1.12 -19.90 21.52
N GLY A 900 0.25 -19.01 22.02
CA GLY A 900 -0.80 -19.33 23.01
C GLY A 900 -0.32 -19.41 24.47
N PHE A 901 0.95 -19.13 24.75
CA PHE A 901 1.49 -19.14 26.12
C PHE A 901 1.03 -17.88 26.88
N GLY A 902 0.51 -18.08 28.10
CA GLY A 902 0.16 -16.98 29.02
C GLY A 902 -1.12 -16.20 28.69
N THR A 903 -1.84 -16.48 27.60
CA THR A 903 -3.12 -15.81 27.31
C THR A 903 -4.25 -16.35 28.19
N GLY A 904 -5.06 -15.47 28.77
CA GLY A 904 -6.21 -15.85 29.60
C GLY A 904 -7.36 -16.47 28.80
N PRO A 905 -8.38 -17.03 29.50
CA PRO A 905 -9.55 -17.63 28.87
C PRO A 905 -10.35 -16.62 28.04
N SER A 906 -10.96 -17.11 26.96
CA SER A 906 -11.81 -16.30 26.07
C SER A 906 -13.21 -16.09 26.65
N VAL A 907 -13.75 -14.86 26.55
CA VAL A 907 -15.02 -14.49 27.18
C VAL A 907 -16.25 -15.11 26.52
N LEU A 908 -17.41 -15.08 27.19
CA LEU A 908 -18.67 -15.53 26.59
C LEU A 908 -19.23 -14.49 25.60
N PRO A 909 -20.01 -14.89 24.58
CA PRO A 909 -20.88 -13.97 23.87
C PRO A 909 -21.79 -13.19 24.84
N GLY A 910 -22.07 -11.93 24.53
CA GLY A 910 -22.81 -11.03 25.43
C GLY A 910 -22.28 -9.60 25.40
N ASP A 911 -22.83 -8.74 26.25
CA ASP A 911 -22.49 -7.32 26.30
C ASP A 911 -21.47 -7.02 27.41
N TYR A 912 -20.45 -6.23 27.07
CA TYR A 912 -19.33 -5.83 27.94
C TYR A 912 -19.20 -4.32 27.97
N THR A 913 -18.82 -3.74 29.11
CA THR A 913 -18.56 -2.30 29.21
C THR A 913 -17.06 -2.03 29.06
N ILE A 914 -16.70 -1.26 28.04
CA ILE A 914 -15.34 -0.79 27.79
C ILE A 914 -15.20 0.62 28.38
N THR A 915 -14.28 0.80 29.32
CA THR A 915 -14.07 2.08 30.02
C THR A 915 -12.62 2.56 29.85
N ILE A 916 -12.42 3.68 29.16
CA ILE A 916 -11.13 4.37 29.18
C ILE A 916 -10.95 5.14 30.49
N ASN A 917 -9.75 5.07 31.05
CA ASN A 917 -9.29 5.88 32.17
C ASN A 917 -8.00 6.61 31.74
N ALA A 918 -8.07 7.93 31.59
CA ALA A 918 -6.94 8.81 31.29
C ALA A 918 -6.81 9.83 32.44
N GLY A 919 -6.15 9.39 33.51
CA GLY A 919 -6.13 10.09 34.80
C GLY A 919 -7.53 10.25 35.37
N ASN A 920 -7.98 11.49 35.56
CA ASN A 920 -9.32 11.81 36.05
C ASN A 920 -10.42 11.67 34.97
N ASN A 921 -10.05 11.66 33.69
CA ASN A 921 -11.01 11.51 32.59
C ASN A 921 -11.43 10.04 32.47
N LYS A 922 -12.75 9.80 32.52
CA LYS A 922 -13.32 8.46 32.35
C LYS A 922 -14.50 8.51 31.39
N MET A 923 -14.55 7.57 30.45
CA MET A 923 -15.67 7.41 29.54
C MET A 923 -15.90 5.93 29.28
N ALA A 924 -17.17 5.51 29.24
CA ALA A 924 -17.57 4.12 29.07
C ALA A 924 -18.55 3.96 27.91
N LYS A 925 -18.40 2.88 27.13
CA LYS A 925 -19.34 2.46 26.07
C LYS A 925 -19.51 0.95 26.10
N THR A 926 -20.70 0.48 25.72
CA THR A 926 -21.02 -0.95 25.64
C THR A 926 -20.54 -1.53 24.31
N LEU A 927 -19.96 -2.71 24.36
CA LEU A 927 -19.50 -3.52 23.24
C LEU A 927 -20.23 -4.87 23.28
N LYS A 928 -20.80 -5.28 22.13
CA LYS A 928 -21.36 -6.63 21.98
C LYS A 928 -20.31 -7.60 21.46
N VAL A 929 -20.16 -8.73 22.15
CA VAL A 929 -19.29 -9.84 21.75
C VAL A 929 -20.12 -11.01 21.23
N THR A 930 -19.68 -11.60 20.11
CA THR A 930 -20.30 -12.77 19.46
C THR A 930 -19.30 -13.91 19.29
N VAL A 931 -19.75 -15.06 18.77
CA VAL A 931 -18.90 -16.19 18.36
C VAL A 931 -18.79 -16.25 16.83
N ASP A 932 -17.77 -16.93 16.31
CA ASP A 932 -17.62 -17.23 14.89
C ASP A 932 -18.92 -17.83 14.30
N PRO A 933 -19.58 -17.18 13.33
CA PRO A 933 -20.90 -17.62 12.84
C PRO A 933 -20.84 -18.95 12.07
N ARG A 934 -19.64 -19.47 11.78
CA ARG A 934 -19.41 -20.77 11.15
C ARG A 934 -19.45 -21.93 12.16
N ILE A 935 -19.35 -21.65 13.46
CA ILE A 935 -19.22 -22.66 14.52
C ILE A 935 -20.56 -22.81 15.25
N LYS A 936 -21.10 -24.03 15.22
CA LYS A 936 -22.30 -24.42 15.99
C LYS A 936 -21.88 -24.98 17.34
N ILE A 937 -22.09 -24.20 18.40
CA ILE A 937 -21.74 -24.53 19.79
C ILE A 937 -22.80 -23.93 20.72
N SER A 938 -23.09 -24.54 21.87
CA SER A 938 -24.06 -23.99 22.82
C SER A 938 -23.41 -23.03 23.83
N ASP A 939 -24.21 -22.13 24.41
CA ASP A 939 -23.75 -21.24 25.49
C ASP A 939 -23.29 -22.04 26.73
N ALA A 940 -23.85 -23.24 26.96
CA ALA A 940 -23.42 -24.15 28.02
C ALA A 940 -22.03 -24.74 27.76
N ASP A 941 -21.72 -25.11 26.51
CA ASP A 941 -20.39 -25.59 26.11
C ASP A 941 -19.34 -24.47 26.23
N LEU A 942 -19.71 -23.24 25.88
CA LEU A 942 -18.86 -22.05 26.04
C LEU A 942 -18.65 -21.69 27.52
N ALA A 943 -19.66 -21.88 28.38
CA ALA A 943 -19.54 -21.71 29.82
C ALA A 943 -18.65 -22.79 30.48
N ASP A 944 -18.78 -24.06 30.05
CA ASP A 944 -17.89 -25.16 30.45
C ASP A 944 -16.43 -24.89 30.01
N GLN A 945 -16.24 -24.32 28.81
CA GLN A 945 -14.94 -23.84 28.34
C GLN A 945 -14.37 -22.73 29.23
N LEU A 946 -15.17 -21.70 29.54
CA LEU A 946 -14.70 -20.58 30.36
C LEU A 946 -14.38 -21.03 31.79
N SER A 947 -15.23 -21.83 32.44
CA SER A 947 -14.99 -22.32 33.81
C SER A 947 -13.69 -23.13 33.88
N THR A 948 -13.54 -24.13 33.00
CA THR A 948 -12.34 -24.98 32.96
C THR A 948 -11.09 -24.15 32.63
N GLY A 949 -11.19 -23.18 31.71
CA GLY A 949 -10.09 -22.27 31.38
C GLY A 949 -9.68 -21.37 32.55
N MET A 950 -10.64 -20.85 33.33
CA MET A 950 -10.38 -20.01 34.50
C MET A 950 -9.74 -20.81 35.64
N GLU A 951 -10.22 -22.04 35.88
CA GLU A 951 -9.60 -22.96 36.83
C GLU A 951 -8.15 -23.31 36.44
N MET A 952 -7.86 -23.48 35.14
CA MET A 952 -6.50 -23.69 34.63
C MET A 952 -5.61 -22.44 34.72
N ARG A 953 -6.16 -21.23 34.50
CA ARG A 953 -5.45 -19.96 34.74
C ARG A 953 -5.05 -19.83 36.20
N ASP A 954 -5.96 -20.13 37.12
CA ASP A 954 -5.72 -19.98 38.56
C ASP A 954 -4.75 -21.05 39.08
N LEU A 955 -4.80 -22.27 38.53
CA LEU A 955 -3.80 -23.31 38.76
C LEU A 955 -2.42 -22.90 38.27
N THR A 956 -2.33 -22.37 37.05
CA THR A 956 -1.07 -21.89 36.45
C THR A 956 -0.50 -20.69 37.24
N THR A 957 -1.36 -19.82 37.76
CA THR A 957 -0.99 -18.73 38.66
C THR A 957 -0.41 -19.25 39.98
N LYS A 958 -1.06 -20.24 40.62
CA LYS A 958 -0.52 -20.90 41.81
C LYS A 958 0.85 -21.54 41.55
N LEU A 959 1.03 -22.19 40.41
CA LEU A 959 2.31 -22.77 39.99
C LEU A 959 3.40 -21.72 39.72
N ASN A 960 3.08 -20.62 39.04
CA ASN A 960 4.02 -19.52 38.82
C ASN A 960 4.44 -18.85 40.14
N ASN A 961 3.51 -18.67 41.07
CA ASN A 961 3.81 -18.13 42.41
C ASN A 961 4.62 -19.12 43.26
N LEU A 962 4.34 -20.42 43.18
CA LEU A 962 5.10 -21.47 43.85
C LEU A 962 6.55 -21.51 43.38
N VAL A 963 6.78 -21.44 42.06
CA VAL A 963 8.13 -21.37 41.48
C VAL A 963 8.83 -20.07 41.86
N THR A 964 8.15 -18.93 41.82
CA THR A 964 8.71 -17.62 42.23
C THR A 964 9.16 -17.64 43.69
N ARG A 965 8.34 -18.21 44.60
CA ARG A 965 8.66 -18.37 46.02
C ARG A 965 9.84 -19.33 46.25
N LEU A 966 9.90 -20.42 45.49
CA LEU A 966 11.01 -21.39 45.55
C LEU A 966 12.33 -20.75 45.08
N ASP A 967 12.31 -20.03 43.96
CA ASP A 967 13.47 -19.38 43.38
C ASP A 967 13.98 -18.24 44.28
N ASP A 968 13.10 -17.44 44.88
CA ASP A 968 13.48 -16.38 45.84
C ASP A 968 14.13 -16.97 47.11
N ILE A 969 13.53 -17.99 47.73
CA ILE A 969 14.12 -18.70 48.88
C ILE A 969 15.48 -19.30 48.50
N SER A 970 15.60 -19.89 47.30
CA SER A 970 16.85 -20.46 46.80
C SER A 970 17.92 -19.39 46.57
N GLY A 971 17.55 -18.23 46.02
CA GLY A 971 18.45 -17.10 45.81
C GLY A 971 18.96 -16.51 47.13
N GLN A 972 18.07 -16.32 48.10
CA GLN A 972 18.44 -15.89 49.47
C GLN A 972 19.40 -16.91 50.13
N LEU A 973 19.10 -18.20 50.02
CA LEU A 973 19.91 -19.29 50.59
C LEU A 973 21.29 -19.38 49.93
N ASN A 974 21.39 -19.20 48.60
CA ASN A 974 22.66 -19.11 47.88
C ASN A 974 23.51 -17.92 48.34
N ALA A 975 22.89 -16.74 48.52
CA ALA A 975 23.59 -15.56 49.03
C ALA A 975 24.10 -15.74 50.47
N ILE A 976 23.43 -16.53 51.30
CA ILE A 976 23.91 -16.94 52.63
C ILE A 976 25.06 -17.94 52.51
N ALA A 977 24.94 -18.95 51.63
CA ALA A 977 25.99 -19.93 51.37
C ALA A 977 27.32 -19.27 50.95
N GLU A 978 27.29 -18.32 50.02
CA GLU A 978 28.48 -17.56 49.61
C GLU A 978 29.09 -16.76 50.76
N ARG A 979 28.27 -16.09 51.58
CA ARG A 979 28.75 -15.30 52.73
C ARG A 979 29.41 -16.18 53.79
N THR A 980 28.89 -17.39 54.00
CA THR A 980 29.49 -18.39 54.90
C THR A 980 30.79 -18.94 54.33
N GLN A 981 30.86 -19.26 53.03
CA GLN A 981 32.10 -19.73 52.39
C GLN A 981 33.22 -18.68 52.39
N ARG A 982 32.90 -17.40 52.15
CA ARG A 982 33.88 -16.28 52.23
C ARG A 982 34.43 -16.06 53.65
N ARG A 983 33.76 -16.58 54.69
CA ARG A 983 34.24 -16.57 56.09
C ARG A 983 35.07 -17.79 56.48
N THR A 984 35.17 -18.82 55.64
CA THR A 984 35.88 -20.08 55.94
C THR A 984 37.03 -20.38 54.97
N GLY A 985 37.56 -19.36 54.29
CA GLY A 985 38.75 -19.47 53.44
C GLY A 985 40.04 -19.71 54.26
N PRO A 986 41.11 -20.25 53.64
CA PRO A 986 42.36 -20.57 54.32
C PRO A 986 43.13 -19.31 54.76
N ALA A 987 43.85 -19.41 55.88
CA ALA A 987 44.61 -18.31 56.46
C ALA A 987 46.01 -18.16 55.82
N GLY A 988 46.35 -16.93 55.41
CA GLY A 988 47.67 -16.53 54.89
C GLY A 988 47.56 -15.30 53.97
N ALA A 989 48.25 -14.18 54.21
CA ALA A 989 49.17 -13.86 55.31
C ALA A 989 49.24 -12.34 55.57
N GLY A 990 49.50 -11.95 56.84
CA GLY A 990 49.78 -10.57 57.28
C GLY A 990 48.54 -9.66 57.37
N THR A 991 48.42 -8.71 58.32
CA THR A 991 49.23 -8.41 59.52
C THR A 991 48.28 -7.98 60.66
N ALA A 992 48.76 -7.94 61.90
CA ALA A 992 47.92 -7.68 63.08
C ALA A 992 47.85 -6.19 63.48
N THR A 993 46.73 -5.79 64.09
CA THR A 993 46.68 -5.08 65.39
C THR A 993 45.23 -5.08 65.93
N ASP A 994 45.09 -5.52 67.18
CA ASP A 994 44.23 -5.05 68.29
C ASP A 994 42.72 -4.75 68.13
N GLY A 995 41.97 -5.02 69.20
CA GLY A 995 40.58 -4.55 69.39
C GLY A 995 39.58 -5.64 69.83
N ALA A 996 39.63 -6.06 71.09
CA ALA A 996 38.77 -7.14 71.59
C ALA A 996 37.42 -6.65 72.16
N THR A 997 36.31 -7.10 71.56
CA THR A 997 35.06 -7.38 72.28
C THR A 997 34.49 -8.71 71.78
N GLY A 998 34.33 -9.67 72.69
CA GLY A 998 33.85 -11.01 72.34
C GLY A 998 32.36 -11.01 71.95
N GLY A 999 32.06 -11.50 70.74
CA GLY A 999 30.70 -11.60 70.21
C GLY A 999 30.65 -12.64 69.10
N SER A 1000 30.71 -13.93 69.46
CA SER A 1000 30.68 -15.04 68.52
C SER A 1000 29.28 -15.24 67.94
N ALA A 1001 28.91 -14.40 66.96
CA ALA A 1001 27.71 -14.58 66.15
C ALA A 1001 27.70 -16.00 65.54
N PRO A 1002 26.58 -16.74 65.63
CA PRO A 1002 26.54 -18.14 65.22
C PRO A 1002 26.86 -18.32 63.73
N ALA A 1003 27.71 -19.30 63.44
CA ALA A 1003 27.98 -19.75 62.07
C ALA A 1003 26.85 -20.68 61.62
N VAL A 1004 26.10 -20.25 60.60
CA VAL A 1004 25.05 -21.06 59.97
C VAL A 1004 25.66 -22.33 59.37
N ASN A 1005 25.09 -23.48 59.68
CA ASN A 1005 25.63 -24.78 59.33
C ASN A 1005 25.62 -25.02 57.81
N ALA A 1006 26.81 -25.13 57.21
CA ALA A 1006 27.00 -25.38 55.78
C ALA A 1006 26.54 -26.78 55.31
N ALA A 1007 26.14 -27.68 56.21
CA ALA A 1007 25.41 -28.90 55.87
C ALA A 1007 23.90 -28.64 55.77
N ASP A 1008 23.30 -27.95 56.74
CA ASP A 1008 21.88 -27.60 56.75
C ASP A 1008 21.50 -26.75 55.52
N ILE A 1009 22.36 -25.78 55.18
CA ILE A 1009 22.24 -24.99 53.94
C ILE A 1009 22.17 -25.90 52.70
N ARG A 1010 23.07 -26.88 52.59
CA ARG A 1010 23.10 -27.80 51.43
C ARG A 1010 21.87 -28.71 51.39
N THR A 1011 21.44 -29.26 52.52
CA THR A 1011 20.19 -30.04 52.59
C THR A 1011 18.98 -29.22 52.13
N ALA A 1012 18.90 -27.95 52.53
CA ALA A 1012 17.84 -27.06 52.04
C ALA A 1012 17.96 -26.75 50.53
N GLN A 1013 19.18 -26.51 50.01
CA GLN A 1013 19.42 -26.32 48.57
C GLN A 1013 19.01 -27.55 47.75
N ASP A 1014 19.41 -28.75 48.18
CA ASP A 1014 19.10 -30.01 47.49
C ASP A 1014 17.60 -30.32 47.52
N GLN A 1015 16.92 -30.07 48.65
CA GLN A 1015 15.46 -30.20 48.77
C GLN A 1015 14.71 -29.23 47.85
N LEU A 1016 15.07 -27.94 47.86
CA LEU A 1016 14.46 -26.93 47.00
C LEU A 1016 14.70 -27.27 45.52
N LYS A 1017 15.91 -27.71 45.16
CA LYS A 1017 16.24 -28.14 43.79
C LYS A 1017 15.44 -29.38 43.37
N ALA A 1018 15.31 -30.38 44.24
CA ALA A 1018 14.54 -31.59 43.96
C ALA A 1018 13.05 -31.26 43.70
N LEU A 1019 12.46 -30.35 44.48
CA LEU A 1019 11.12 -29.84 44.23
C LEU A 1019 11.03 -29.02 42.94
N ARG A 1020 12.01 -28.14 42.69
CA ARG A 1020 12.09 -27.34 41.45
C ARG A 1020 12.10 -28.20 40.21
N ALA A 1021 12.86 -29.30 40.22
CA ALA A 1021 12.97 -30.25 39.12
C ALA A 1021 11.68 -31.07 38.86
N LYS A 1022 10.69 -31.05 39.77
CA LYS A 1022 9.32 -31.55 39.54
C LYS A 1022 8.42 -30.50 38.88
N LEU A 1023 8.64 -29.22 39.19
CA LEU A 1023 7.81 -28.10 38.75
C LEU A 1023 8.23 -27.53 37.40
N VAL A 1024 9.53 -27.42 37.14
CA VAL A 1024 10.12 -26.73 35.98
C VAL A 1024 11.16 -27.60 35.30
N ARG A 1025 11.16 -27.63 33.96
CA ARG A 1025 12.17 -28.31 33.15
C ARG A 1025 13.52 -27.58 33.23
N GLU A 1026 14.59 -28.29 33.59
CA GLU A 1026 15.95 -27.72 33.73
C GLU A 1026 16.78 -27.70 32.44
N CYS A 1027 16.29 -28.28 31.33
CA CYS A 1027 17.06 -28.48 30.11
C CYS A 1027 16.78 -27.42 29.02
N THR A 1028 17.76 -27.15 28.16
CA THR A 1028 17.72 -26.08 27.15
C THR A 1028 16.88 -26.39 25.90
N MET A 1029 16.54 -27.65 25.63
CA MET A 1029 15.78 -28.05 24.44
C MET A 1029 14.54 -28.87 24.84
N GLY A 1030 13.39 -28.18 24.93
CA GLY A 1030 12.16 -28.72 25.53
C GLY A 1030 11.72 -30.10 25.03
N TYR A 1031 11.82 -30.35 23.72
CA TYR A 1031 11.39 -31.61 23.10
C TYR A 1031 12.25 -32.84 23.46
N ARG A 1032 13.46 -32.63 24.03
CA ARG A 1032 14.36 -33.72 24.45
C ARG A 1032 14.14 -34.16 25.90
N CYS A 1033 13.18 -33.56 26.59
CA CYS A 1033 12.98 -33.73 28.02
C CYS A 1033 11.48 -33.89 28.31
N GLN A 1034 11.14 -34.74 29.28
CA GLN A 1034 9.77 -34.85 29.77
C GLN A 1034 9.20 -33.49 30.17
N GLY A 1035 7.88 -33.34 30.09
CA GLY A 1035 7.20 -32.22 30.72
C GLY A 1035 7.39 -32.22 32.24
N ARG A 1036 6.97 -31.10 32.83
CA ARG A 1036 6.91 -30.85 34.27
C ARG A 1036 5.63 -30.08 34.55
N LEU A 1037 5.15 -30.14 35.79
CA LEU A 1037 3.79 -29.72 36.16
C LEU A 1037 3.42 -28.30 35.65
N ARG A 1038 4.37 -27.35 35.66
CA ARG A 1038 4.17 -26.00 35.11
C ARG A 1038 4.03 -26.00 33.59
N ASP A 1039 4.87 -26.73 32.87
CA ASP A 1039 4.85 -26.79 31.40
C ASP A 1039 3.57 -27.50 30.92
N GLU A 1040 3.16 -28.54 31.64
CA GLU A 1040 1.97 -29.34 31.33
C GLU A 1040 0.68 -28.57 31.64
N ALA A 1041 0.62 -27.83 32.75
CA ALA A 1041 -0.49 -26.92 33.05
C ALA A 1041 -0.63 -25.81 31.99
N ASN A 1042 0.48 -25.20 31.54
CA ASN A 1042 0.47 -24.24 30.44
C ASN A 1042 -0.02 -24.88 29.12
N SER A 1043 0.45 -26.10 28.81
CA SER A 1043 0.03 -26.83 27.61
C SER A 1043 -1.46 -27.18 27.63
N LEU A 1044 -1.99 -27.62 28.78
CA LEU A 1044 -3.41 -27.93 28.96
C LEU A 1044 -4.28 -26.67 28.88
N MET A 1045 -3.86 -25.56 29.52
CA MET A 1045 -4.53 -24.27 29.40
C MET A 1045 -4.57 -23.77 27.94
N SER A 1046 -3.46 -23.86 27.21
CA SER A 1046 -3.41 -23.51 25.79
C SER A 1046 -4.25 -24.45 24.91
N SER A 1047 -4.37 -25.73 25.26
CA SER A 1047 -5.22 -26.70 24.57
C SER A 1047 -6.71 -26.37 24.73
N ILE A 1048 -7.12 -25.91 25.91
CA ILE A 1048 -8.51 -25.51 26.20
C ILE A 1048 -8.83 -24.13 25.57
N ASN A 1049 -7.92 -23.17 25.66
CA ASN A 1049 -8.13 -21.78 25.20
C ASN A 1049 -7.84 -21.55 23.69
N GLY A 1050 -7.22 -22.51 23.01
CA GLY A 1050 -6.79 -22.40 21.60
C GLY A 1050 -7.85 -22.72 20.55
N THR A 1051 -9.04 -23.15 20.97
CA THR A 1051 -10.16 -23.55 20.10
C THR A 1051 -11.48 -22.94 20.59
N ILE A 1052 -12.57 -23.14 19.84
CA ILE A 1052 -13.94 -22.80 20.25
C ILE A 1052 -14.72 -24.12 20.35
N ALA A 1053 -14.56 -24.80 21.48
CA ALA A 1053 -15.14 -26.12 21.76
C ALA A 1053 -15.33 -26.32 23.27
N ARG A 1054 -16.23 -27.24 23.64
CA ARG A 1054 -16.33 -27.76 25.02
C ARG A 1054 -15.02 -28.49 25.41
N PRO A 1055 -14.50 -28.31 26.64
CA PRO A 1055 -13.37 -29.10 27.13
C PRO A 1055 -13.72 -30.57 27.23
N THR A 1056 -12.79 -31.46 26.86
CA THR A 1056 -13.00 -32.90 26.96
C THR A 1056 -12.91 -33.36 28.42
N GLU A 1057 -13.60 -34.45 28.77
CA GLU A 1057 -13.49 -35.01 30.13
C GLU A 1057 -12.08 -35.56 30.42
N GLY A 1058 -11.27 -35.85 29.40
CA GLY A 1058 -9.83 -36.08 29.53
C GLY A 1058 -9.05 -34.84 29.98
N GLN A 1059 -9.28 -33.69 29.32
CA GLN A 1059 -8.69 -32.40 29.74
C GLN A 1059 -9.10 -32.03 31.19
N LYS A 1060 -10.36 -32.27 31.56
CA LYS A 1060 -10.84 -32.04 32.95
C LYS A 1060 -10.27 -33.03 33.97
N THR A 1061 -9.94 -34.25 33.55
CA THR A 1061 -9.27 -35.24 34.41
C THR A 1061 -7.83 -34.82 34.68
N ALA A 1062 -7.07 -34.49 33.64
CA ALA A 1062 -5.72 -33.93 33.77
C ALA A 1062 -5.70 -32.65 34.64
N MET A 1063 -6.70 -31.78 34.52
CA MET A 1063 -6.83 -30.61 35.41
C MET A 1063 -7.00 -30.98 36.89
N ARG A 1064 -7.73 -32.06 37.22
CA ARG A 1064 -7.89 -32.54 38.60
C ARG A 1064 -6.56 -33.10 39.14
N GLU A 1065 -5.91 -33.95 38.35
CA GLU A 1065 -4.61 -34.55 38.69
C GLU A 1065 -3.54 -33.47 38.92
N MET A 1066 -3.46 -32.47 38.04
CA MET A 1066 -2.53 -31.33 38.20
C MET A 1066 -2.86 -30.44 39.42
N LYS A 1067 -4.13 -30.34 39.85
CA LYS A 1067 -4.49 -29.66 41.12
C LYS A 1067 -3.99 -30.43 42.33
N GLU A 1068 -4.10 -31.76 42.33
CA GLU A 1068 -3.58 -32.62 43.40
C GLU A 1068 -2.04 -32.62 43.45
N GLU A 1069 -1.36 -32.65 42.30
CA GLU A 1069 0.09 -32.49 42.24
C GLU A 1069 0.56 -31.10 42.68
N THR A 1070 -0.14 -30.03 42.28
CA THR A 1070 0.17 -28.67 42.72
C THR A 1070 0.02 -28.53 44.22
N SER A 1071 -1.01 -29.16 44.80
CA SER A 1071 -1.24 -29.15 46.25
C SER A 1071 -0.11 -29.88 46.99
N ARG A 1072 0.25 -31.09 46.55
CA ARG A 1072 1.41 -31.84 47.08
C ARG A 1072 2.72 -31.04 46.98
N ALA A 1073 2.95 -30.31 45.89
CA ALA A 1073 4.13 -29.47 45.72
C ALA A 1073 4.13 -28.20 46.60
N VAL A 1074 2.97 -27.62 46.90
CA VAL A 1074 2.81 -26.55 47.89
C VAL A 1074 3.13 -27.06 49.30
N ASP A 1075 2.62 -28.24 49.65
CA ASP A 1075 2.87 -28.87 50.95
C ASP A 1075 4.33 -29.27 51.14
N GLU A 1076 4.98 -29.80 50.09
CA GLU A 1076 6.42 -30.09 50.08
C GLU A 1076 7.27 -28.82 50.31
N LEU A 1077 6.95 -27.69 49.66
CA LEU A 1077 7.63 -26.42 49.94
C LEU A 1077 7.36 -25.94 51.37
N ASN A 1078 6.13 -26.03 51.86
CA ASN A 1078 5.78 -25.63 53.22
C ASN A 1078 6.50 -26.51 54.27
N GLN A 1079 6.71 -27.80 54.00
CA GLN A 1079 7.51 -28.68 54.84
C GLN A 1079 9.00 -28.26 54.85
N ILE A 1080 9.60 -27.98 53.70
CA ILE A 1080 10.99 -27.50 53.58
C ILE A 1080 11.15 -26.15 54.31
N VAL A 1081 10.16 -25.26 54.19
CA VAL A 1081 10.12 -23.97 54.89
C VAL A 1081 10.06 -24.16 56.41
N ASN A 1082 9.12 -24.97 56.90
CA ASN A 1082 8.88 -25.15 58.34
C ASN A 1082 9.94 -26.01 59.04
N THR A 1083 10.77 -26.75 58.30
CA THR A 1083 11.85 -27.59 58.83
C THR A 1083 13.22 -26.99 58.51
N SER A 1084 13.72 -27.16 57.28
CA SER A 1084 15.09 -26.80 56.89
C SER A 1084 15.33 -25.28 56.90
N ILE A 1085 14.43 -24.48 56.31
CA ILE A 1085 14.59 -23.01 56.28
C ILE A 1085 14.38 -22.42 57.68
N LYS A 1086 13.42 -22.94 58.45
CA LYS A 1086 13.27 -22.56 59.86
C LYS A 1086 14.54 -22.85 60.65
N LYS A 1087 15.10 -24.06 60.56
CA LYS A 1087 16.35 -24.44 61.25
C LYS A 1087 17.53 -23.53 60.90
N ILE A 1088 17.60 -23.06 59.65
CA ILE A 1088 18.60 -22.08 59.19
C ILE A 1088 18.32 -20.70 59.81
N ASN A 1089 17.09 -20.21 59.80
CA ASN A 1089 16.71 -18.94 60.42
C ASN A 1089 16.92 -18.95 61.95
N ASP A 1090 16.63 -20.05 62.64
CA ASP A 1090 16.87 -20.23 64.07
C ASP A 1090 18.40 -20.16 64.41
N GLN A 1091 19.28 -20.47 63.44
CA GLN A 1091 20.74 -20.29 63.56
C GLN A 1091 21.21 -18.86 63.23
N MET A 1092 20.34 -17.96 62.77
CA MET A 1092 20.70 -16.64 62.22
C MET A 1092 20.42 -15.46 63.15
N SER A 1093 20.49 -15.67 64.47
CA SER A 1093 20.12 -14.71 65.55
C SER A 1093 20.75 -13.30 65.52
N SER A 1094 21.67 -13.01 64.60
CA SER A 1094 22.23 -11.67 64.35
C SER A 1094 22.42 -11.35 62.85
N MET A 1095 21.67 -12.01 61.96
CA MET A 1095 21.73 -11.86 60.50
C MET A 1095 20.32 -11.70 59.89
N PRO A 1096 20.17 -11.06 58.71
CA PRO A 1096 18.85 -10.97 58.06
C PRO A 1096 18.32 -12.35 57.68
N HIS A 1097 17.22 -12.77 58.29
CA HIS A 1097 16.58 -14.08 58.05
C HIS A 1097 16.14 -14.25 56.59
N ILE A 1098 16.05 -15.51 56.14
CA ILE A 1098 15.42 -15.87 54.87
C ILE A 1098 13.91 -15.55 54.97
N SER A 1099 13.43 -14.66 54.11
CA SER A 1099 12.00 -14.40 53.93
C SER A 1099 11.33 -15.60 53.29
N THR A 1100 10.25 -16.09 53.90
CA THR A 1100 9.51 -17.28 53.45
C THR A 1100 8.13 -16.95 52.87
N GLY A 1101 7.71 -15.69 52.93
CA GLY A 1101 6.66 -15.12 52.10
C GLY A 1101 7.23 -14.63 50.77
N GLY A 1102 6.53 -14.89 49.68
CA GLY A 1102 6.82 -14.24 48.40
C GLY A 1102 6.55 -12.73 48.47
N ARG A 1103 7.26 -11.96 47.65
CA ARG A 1103 7.08 -10.51 47.52
C ARG A 1103 5.81 -10.15 46.75
#